data_AF-A0A078A4Z0-F1
#
_entry.id   AF-A0A078A4Z0-F1
#
_cell.length_a   1.000
_cell.length_b   1.000
_cell.length_c   1.000
_cell.angle_alpha   90.00
_cell.angle_beta   90.00
_cell.angle_gamma   90.00
#
_symmetry.space_group_name_H-M   'P 1'
#
loop_
_entity.id
_entity.type
_entity.pdbx_description
1 polymer ?
#
loop_
_entity_poly.entity_id
_entity_poly.type
_entity_poly.pdbx_seq_one_letter_code
_entity_poly.pdbx_strand_id
1 'polypeptide(L)'
;MKLLDPLQGYKIASSVIFLQLAFTLAMVVLIDKGEIELVNRDYSLALMFLVHVWCYFFEYLAVLIDLCKVDLGIVKSTLTFVNAAAYQGAVFYAQVKYVNASYDSVKEHTQEEELMNIRCKQWLMLEISFYYTSIGLTVLFLALHSLFGLEISTPISQIEKYEKQSNLENQTAINDETKEGQNLLKDTENDEVKNEGQEANFQNKIEEDYDSNDFWHPEQQSKDFLELTTDNLKYFLNHGIICVFSLLVLVKGYSPKEDKNYSYSVIILAVLSGILFFHVILDLFTKINKPKWFNVTGYIIVGGILIDVVYMIVQISMFEQSENLVRYWILIFIFIILAYLISFGFTLIAKKMQRFSYMFSGDSNEQTQKKTLSQPFMTHITFSVDIYSIAFVSFYKLDEKIPRVDVNNDESFLKQSRQKLLTSWVNRGQSQSQNEEMIVSNSEANANKYFSTCAFIFIVQLLLILLVVYDIAVFDLPSVTVPVFLTRITCAALLHMQLEGEIRQAIQMFNYARVMVYQRKYRIAMLLISLMQVVSAFATELLSILLICNQDSVSNVLMNFIALGVIAEIDDIYARSLYQNNIKEEIESGFTLTIREDQPVRQQYKRRCRIEFILYKIWRFLFEIYYYYFMPFTVIAITYFKEIMDTNAIEEQINQVLQNIQSQ
;
A
#
# COMPACT_ATOMS: atom_id res chain seq x y z
N MET A 1 -16.01 5.01 -0.03
CA MET A 1 -16.05 3.53 0.06
C MET A 1 -14.65 2.98 -0.30
N LYS A 2 -13.63 3.27 0.51
CA LYS A 2 -12.22 2.81 0.35
C LYS A 2 -11.94 1.44 1.03
N LEU A 3 -13.01 0.77 1.46
CA LEU A 3 -12.96 -0.40 2.35
C LEU A 3 -12.57 -1.73 1.66
N LEU A 4 -12.46 -1.75 0.32
CA LEU A 4 -12.03 -2.94 -0.45
C LEU A 4 -10.61 -2.80 -1.03
N ASP A 5 -9.85 -1.78 -0.63
CA ASP A 5 -8.50 -1.50 -1.14
C ASP A 5 -7.39 -2.53 -0.85
N PRO A 6 -7.46 -3.47 0.13
CA PRO A 6 -6.38 -4.43 0.31
C PRO A 6 -6.13 -5.31 -0.93
N LEU A 7 -7.15 -5.52 -1.77
CA LEU A 7 -7.02 -6.29 -3.01
C LEU A 7 -6.35 -5.52 -4.15
N GLN A 8 -6.15 -4.21 -4.02
CA GLN A 8 -5.40 -3.40 -5.00
C GLN A 8 -3.99 -3.97 -5.22
N GLY A 9 -3.34 -4.44 -4.15
CA GLY A 9 -2.05 -5.11 -4.19
C GLY A 9 -2.00 -6.30 -5.16
N TYR A 10 -3.11 -7.02 -5.35
CA TYR A 10 -3.22 -8.20 -6.21
C TYR A 10 -3.86 -7.99 -7.54
N LYS A 11 -4.73 -6.98 -7.63
CA LYS A 11 -5.16 -6.44 -8.91
C LYS A 11 -3.94 -6.17 -9.79
N ILE A 12 -2.82 -5.73 -9.21
CA ILE A 12 -1.58 -5.52 -9.95
C ILE A 12 -1.09 -6.78 -10.67
N ALA A 13 -0.95 -7.92 -9.97
CA ALA A 13 -0.45 -9.16 -10.59
C ALA A 13 -1.40 -9.69 -11.68
N SER A 14 -2.72 -9.60 -11.45
CA SER A 14 -3.73 -10.04 -12.43
C SER A 14 -3.91 -9.07 -13.61
N SER A 15 -3.64 -7.77 -13.42
CA SER A 15 -3.85 -6.72 -14.45
C SER A 15 -2.76 -6.64 -15.52
N VAL A 16 -1.68 -7.41 -15.42
CA VAL A 16 -0.61 -7.44 -16.44
C VAL A 16 -1.03 -8.36 -17.59
N ILE A 17 -1.84 -7.83 -18.51
CA ILE A 17 -2.48 -8.57 -19.62
C ILE A 17 -1.50 -9.46 -20.39
N PHE A 18 -0.37 -8.91 -20.83
CA PHE A 18 0.59 -9.64 -21.66
C PHE A 18 1.23 -10.80 -20.91
N LEU A 19 1.36 -10.68 -19.58
CA LEU A 19 1.90 -11.74 -18.76
C LEU A 19 0.91 -12.90 -18.63
N GLN A 20 -0.36 -12.60 -18.40
CA GLN A 20 -1.42 -13.61 -18.33
C GLN A 20 -1.50 -14.42 -19.64
N LEU A 21 -1.37 -13.72 -20.79
CA LEU A 21 -1.26 -14.35 -22.10
C LEU A 21 0.02 -15.19 -22.24
N ALA A 22 1.16 -14.70 -21.76
CA ALA A 22 2.43 -15.40 -21.87
C ALA A 22 2.43 -16.74 -21.12
N PHE A 23 1.93 -16.77 -19.88
CA PHE A 23 1.77 -18.02 -19.12
C PHE A 23 0.78 -18.97 -19.79
N THR A 24 -0.33 -18.45 -20.33
CA THR A 24 -1.30 -19.26 -21.09
C THR A 24 -0.63 -19.94 -22.29
N LEU A 25 0.09 -19.17 -23.13
CA LEU A 25 0.75 -19.70 -24.33
C LEU A 25 1.87 -20.70 -23.98
N ALA A 26 2.65 -20.39 -22.94
CA ALA A 26 3.69 -21.30 -22.45
C ALA A 26 3.09 -22.62 -21.97
N MET A 27 2.00 -22.60 -21.19
CA MET A 27 1.31 -23.82 -20.76
C MET A 27 0.75 -24.62 -21.93
N VAL A 28 0.14 -23.97 -22.93
CA VAL A 28 -0.37 -24.67 -24.13
C VAL A 28 0.75 -25.46 -24.83
N VAL A 29 1.94 -24.87 -24.98
CA VAL A 29 3.08 -25.56 -25.58
C VAL A 29 3.57 -26.73 -24.71
N LEU A 30 3.59 -26.57 -23.39
CA LEU A 30 4.02 -27.65 -22.48
C LEU A 30 3.00 -28.80 -22.45
N ILE A 31 1.71 -28.51 -22.55
CA ILE A 31 0.64 -29.50 -22.65
C ILE A 31 0.72 -30.24 -23.99
N ASP A 32 0.90 -29.52 -25.10
CA ASP A 32 1.02 -30.10 -26.45
C ASP A 32 2.23 -31.05 -26.57
N LYS A 33 3.33 -30.72 -25.89
CA LYS A 33 4.53 -31.57 -25.79
C LYS A 33 4.39 -32.75 -24.83
N GLY A 34 3.29 -32.86 -24.07
CA GLY A 34 3.15 -33.86 -23.02
C GLY A 34 4.17 -33.68 -21.88
N GLU A 35 4.63 -32.45 -21.62
CA GLU A 35 5.55 -32.16 -20.52
C GLU A 35 4.82 -31.86 -19.21
N ILE A 36 3.55 -31.45 -19.31
CA ILE A 36 2.66 -31.16 -18.19
C ILE A 36 1.29 -31.76 -18.51
N GLU A 37 0.69 -32.40 -17.50
CA GLU A 37 -0.69 -32.86 -17.56
C GLU A 37 -1.56 -32.03 -16.62
N LEU A 38 -2.71 -31.57 -17.11
CA LEU A 38 -3.62 -30.70 -16.37
C LEU A 38 -4.24 -31.35 -15.13
N VAL A 39 -4.37 -32.68 -15.13
CA VAL A 39 -4.96 -33.45 -14.04
C VAL A 39 -3.98 -33.63 -12.87
N ASN A 40 -2.67 -33.51 -13.14
CA ASN A 40 -1.65 -33.68 -12.12
C ASN A 40 -1.70 -32.59 -11.04
N ARG A 41 -1.28 -32.98 -9.83
CA ARG A 41 -1.31 -32.12 -8.63
C ARG A 41 -2.71 -31.58 -8.33
N ASP A 42 -3.70 -32.47 -8.38
CA ASP A 42 -5.10 -32.20 -8.05
C ASP A 42 -5.70 -31.02 -8.83
N TYR A 43 -5.50 -30.96 -10.14
CA TYR A 43 -6.05 -29.89 -10.99
C TYR A 43 -5.53 -28.48 -10.68
N SER A 44 -4.49 -28.31 -9.84
CA SER A 44 -3.94 -26.98 -9.56
C SER A 44 -3.43 -26.27 -10.81
N LEU A 45 -2.77 -27.00 -11.70
CA LEU A 45 -2.32 -26.52 -13.00
C LEU A 45 -3.48 -26.18 -13.94
N ALA A 46 -4.51 -27.03 -13.99
CA ALA A 46 -5.73 -26.74 -14.74
C ALA A 46 -6.41 -25.45 -14.27
N LEU A 47 -6.52 -25.26 -12.96
CA LEU A 47 -7.11 -24.07 -12.38
C LEU A 47 -6.28 -22.81 -12.73
N MET A 48 -4.96 -22.86 -12.56
CA MET A 48 -4.07 -21.75 -12.95
C MET A 48 -4.19 -21.42 -14.43
N PHE A 49 -4.19 -22.42 -15.30
CA PHE A 49 -4.38 -22.25 -16.74
C PHE A 49 -5.70 -21.55 -17.07
N LEU A 50 -6.81 -22.05 -16.53
CA LEU A 50 -8.14 -21.47 -16.75
C LEU A 50 -8.21 -20.03 -16.25
N VAL A 51 -7.62 -19.75 -15.09
CA VAL A 51 -7.57 -18.42 -14.51
C VAL A 51 -6.72 -17.47 -15.34
N HIS A 52 -5.59 -17.89 -15.89
CA HIS A 52 -4.79 -17.08 -16.79
C HIS A 52 -5.57 -16.69 -18.07
N VAL A 53 -6.29 -17.65 -18.66
CA VAL A 53 -7.19 -17.41 -19.80
C VAL A 53 -8.30 -16.42 -19.42
N TRP A 54 -8.93 -16.63 -18.26
CA TRP A 54 -9.98 -15.79 -17.71
C TRP A 54 -9.50 -14.35 -17.51
N CYS A 55 -8.37 -14.15 -16.82
CA CYS A 55 -7.79 -12.84 -16.56
C CYS A 55 -7.45 -12.11 -17.85
N TYR A 56 -6.81 -12.79 -18.80
CA TYR A 56 -6.51 -12.22 -20.11
C TYR A 56 -7.79 -11.76 -20.83
N PHE A 57 -8.82 -12.62 -20.88
CA PHE A 57 -10.08 -12.32 -21.55
C PHE A 57 -10.78 -11.10 -20.96
N PHE A 58 -10.89 -11.01 -19.63
CA PHE A 58 -11.63 -9.93 -18.99
C PHE A 58 -10.90 -8.60 -19.00
N GLU A 59 -9.57 -8.59 -18.85
CA GLU A 59 -8.80 -7.36 -19.03
C GLU A 59 -8.84 -6.88 -20.48
N TYR A 60 -8.78 -7.80 -21.45
CA TYR A 60 -8.96 -7.45 -22.85
C TYR A 60 -10.36 -6.89 -23.13
N LEU A 61 -11.40 -7.49 -22.54
CA LEU A 61 -12.76 -6.98 -22.62
C LEU A 61 -12.87 -5.57 -21.99
N ALA A 62 -12.23 -5.33 -20.85
CA ALA A 62 -12.19 -4.01 -20.22
C ALA A 62 -11.56 -2.95 -21.14
N VAL A 63 -10.44 -3.27 -21.80
CA VAL A 63 -9.80 -2.39 -22.80
C VAL A 63 -10.73 -2.13 -23.99
N LEU A 64 -11.43 -3.14 -24.50
CA LEU A 64 -12.39 -2.96 -25.60
C LEU A 64 -13.56 -2.05 -25.20
N ILE A 65 -14.03 -2.16 -23.96
CA ILE A 65 -15.13 -1.34 -23.46
C ILE A 65 -14.70 0.12 -23.28
N ASP A 66 -13.49 0.34 -22.78
CA ASP A 66 -12.89 1.68 -22.70
C ASP A 66 -12.74 2.32 -24.08
N LEU A 67 -12.39 1.52 -25.10
CA LEU A 67 -12.35 1.99 -26.49
C LEU A 67 -13.73 2.36 -27.05
N CYS A 68 -14.78 1.70 -26.61
CA CYS A 68 -16.16 2.00 -26.98
C CYS A 68 -16.75 3.19 -26.21
N LYS A 69 -16.03 3.78 -25.24
CA LYS A 69 -16.51 4.83 -24.33
C LYS A 69 -17.82 4.47 -23.62
N VAL A 70 -18.04 3.18 -23.36
CA VAL A 70 -19.22 2.72 -22.61
C VAL A 70 -18.88 2.76 -21.14
N ASP A 71 -19.52 3.68 -20.40
CA ASP A 71 -19.39 3.72 -18.95
C ASP A 71 -20.15 2.55 -18.32
N LEU A 72 -19.40 1.55 -17.87
CA LEU A 72 -19.94 0.38 -17.17
C LEU A 72 -20.16 0.64 -15.68
N GLY A 73 -19.69 1.77 -15.14
CA GLY A 73 -19.74 2.12 -13.72
C GLY A 73 -19.33 0.94 -12.84
N ILE A 74 -20.25 0.50 -11.98
CA ILE A 74 -20.07 -0.56 -10.99
C ILE A 74 -19.64 -1.89 -11.64
N VAL A 75 -20.11 -2.21 -12.85
CA VAL A 75 -19.81 -3.50 -13.50
C VAL A 75 -18.31 -3.64 -13.78
N LYS A 76 -17.62 -2.56 -14.18
CA LYS A 76 -16.17 -2.59 -14.40
C LYS A 76 -15.44 -2.88 -13.09
N SER A 77 -15.78 -2.18 -12.01
CA SER A 77 -15.19 -2.39 -10.68
C SER A 77 -15.45 -3.81 -10.16
N THR A 78 -16.67 -4.32 -10.29
CA THR A 78 -17.02 -5.70 -9.90
C THR A 78 -16.24 -6.73 -10.71
N LEU A 79 -16.09 -6.51 -12.01
CA LEU A 79 -15.37 -7.44 -12.88
C LEU A 79 -13.88 -7.50 -12.53
N THR A 80 -13.26 -6.35 -12.33
CA THR A 80 -11.86 -6.25 -11.88
C THR A 80 -11.67 -6.91 -10.52
N PHE A 81 -12.60 -6.72 -9.59
CA PHE A 81 -12.57 -7.38 -8.27
C PHE A 81 -12.66 -8.90 -8.40
N VAL A 82 -13.64 -9.42 -9.15
CA VAL A 82 -13.82 -10.87 -9.36
C VAL A 82 -12.59 -11.47 -10.05
N ASN A 83 -12.02 -10.75 -11.02
CA ASN A 83 -10.80 -11.16 -11.71
C ASN A 83 -9.61 -11.31 -10.75
N ALA A 84 -9.37 -10.28 -9.93
CA ALA A 84 -8.31 -10.30 -8.93
C ALA A 84 -8.51 -11.41 -7.89
N ALA A 85 -9.74 -11.58 -7.39
CA ALA A 85 -10.10 -12.61 -6.43
C ALA A 85 -9.94 -14.04 -6.99
N ALA A 86 -10.35 -14.27 -8.25
CA ALA A 86 -10.18 -15.55 -8.93
C ALA A 86 -8.69 -15.88 -9.14
N TYR A 87 -7.90 -14.91 -9.60
CA TYR A 87 -6.45 -15.06 -9.76
C TYR A 87 -5.78 -15.43 -8.44
N GLN A 88 -6.10 -14.67 -7.40
CA GLN A 88 -5.57 -14.88 -6.06
C GLN A 88 -5.97 -16.24 -5.49
N GLY A 89 -7.24 -16.64 -5.61
CA GLY A 89 -7.72 -17.96 -5.18
C GLY A 89 -7.01 -19.12 -5.89
N ALA A 90 -6.71 -18.97 -7.18
CA ALA A 90 -5.97 -19.97 -7.95
C ALA A 90 -4.51 -20.09 -7.48
N VAL A 91 -3.81 -18.97 -7.31
CA VAL A 91 -2.42 -18.96 -6.80
C VAL A 91 -2.35 -19.60 -5.42
N PHE A 92 -3.33 -19.34 -4.56
CA PHE A 92 -3.41 -19.94 -3.23
C PHE A 92 -3.67 -21.43 -3.24
N TYR A 93 -4.54 -21.88 -4.14
CA TYR A 93 -4.74 -23.30 -4.35
C TYR A 93 -3.46 -23.98 -4.85
N ALA A 94 -2.78 -23.38 -5.82
CA ALA A 94 -1.48 -23.81 -6.32
C ALA A 94 -0.42 -23.87 -5.20
N GLN A 95 -0.38 -22.88 -4.31
CA GLN A 95 0.52 -22.87 -3.15
C GLN A 95 0.26 -24.03 -2.20
N VAL A 96 -0.99 -24.25 -1.80
CA VAL A 96 -1.34 -25.36 -0.89
C VAL A 96 -0.99 -26.71 -1.52
N LYS A 97 -1.18 -26.87 -2.83
CA LYS A 97 -0.78 -28.09 -3.56
C LYS A 97 0.72 -28.23 -3.71
N TYR A 98 1.44 -27.13 -3.92
CA TYR A 98 2.90 -27.11 -3.92
C TYR A 98 3.48 -27.53 -2.57
N VAL A 99 2.90 -27.07 -1.47
CA VAL A 99 3.31 -27.41 -0.10
C VAL A 99 3.05 -28.89 0.19
N ASN A 100 1.83 -29.35 -0.08
CA ASN A 100 1.45 -30.73 0.22
C ASN A 100 2.17 -31.77 -0.67
N ALA A 101 2.66 -31.36 -1.84
CA ALA A 101 3.44 -32.21 -2.74
C ALA A 101 4.73 -32.77 -2.11
N SER A 102 5.26 -32.13 -1.06
CA SER A 102 6.45 -32.60 -0.35
C SER A 102 6.18 -33.87 0.49
N TYR A 103 4.91 -34.21 0.78
CA TYR A 103 4.53 -35.32 1.64
C TYR A 103 4.06 -36.58 0.90
N ASP A 104 3.78 -36.49 -0.40
CA ASP A 104 3.21 -37.59 -1.20
C ASP A 104 4.25 -38.57 -1.79
N SER A 105 5.52 -38.47 -1.40
CA SER A 105 6.63 -39.29 -1.96
C SER A 105 6.56 -40.80 -1.63
N VAL A 106 5.49 -41.28 -1.00
CA VAL A 106 5.38 -42.65 -0.48
C VAL A 106 4.74 -43.63 -1.48
N LYS A 107 4.12 -43.14 -2.57
CA LYS A 107 3.51 -44.01 -3.58
C LYS A 107 4.53 -44.44 -4.64
N GLU A 108 4.53 -45.72 -4.99
CA GLU A 108 5.30 -46.26 -6.12
C GLU A 108 4.74 -45.68 -7.43
N HIS A 109 5.44 -44.67 -7.97
CA HIS A 109 5.14 -44.07 -9.26
C HIS A 109 6.02 -44.67 -10.35
N THR A 110 5.52 -44.69 -11.59
CA THR A 110 6.38 -44.96 -12.74
C THR A 110 7.40 -43.82 -12.89
N GLN A 111 8.59 -44.11 -13.45
CA GLN A 111 9.62 -43.09 -13.66
C GLN A 111 9.11 -41.90 -14.49
N GLU A 112 8.18 -42.16 -15.42
CA GLU A 112 7.53 -41.13 -16.24
C GLU A 112 6.57 -40.26 -15.42
N GLU A 113 5.75 -40.86 -14.55
CA GLU A 113 4.89 -40.12 -13.62
C GLU A 113 5.70 -39.28 -12.62
N GLU A 114 6.81 -39.81 -12.11
CA GLU A 114 7.70 -39.07 -11.21
C GLU A 114 8.30 -37.85 -11.91
N LEU A 115 8.79 -38.03 -13.13
CA LEU A 115 9.34 -36.94 -13.95
C LEU A 115 8.27 -35.87 -14.23
N MET A 116 7.08 -36.30 -14.66
CA MET A 116 5.94 -35.41 -14.88
C MET A 116 5.58 -34.62 -13.60
N ASN A 117 5.57 -35.29 -12.45
CA ASN A 117 5.30 -34.67 -11.16
C ASN A 117 6.38 -33.65 -10.74
N ILE A 118 7.64 -33.89 -11.09
CA ILE A 118 8.75 -32.94 -10.89
C ILE A 118 8.55 -31.71 -11.77
N ARG A 119 8.24 -31.89 -13.07
CA ARG A 119 7.99 -30.79 -14.01
C ARG A 119 6.82 -29.92 -13.57
N CYS A 120 5.71 -30.56 -13.17
CA CYS A 120 4.54 -29.87 -12.61
C CYS A 120 4.91 -29.07 -11.35
N LYS A 121 5.73 -29.63 -10.45
CA LYS A 121 6.19 -28.93 -9.24
C LYS A 121 7.08 -27.71 -9.58
N GLN A 122 7.99 -27.85 -10.55
CA GLN A 122 8.84 -26.75 -11.01
C GLN A 122 8.01 -25.62 -11.64
N TRP A 123 6.98 -25.97 -12.42
CA TRP A 123 6.07 -24.98 -12.99
C TRP A 123 5.31 -24.19 -11.91
N LEU A 124 4.70 -24.89 -10.95
CA LEU A 124 4.03 -24.24 -9.81
C LEU A 124 5.00 -23.36 -9.01
N MET A 125 6.24 -23.81 -8.80
CA MET A 125 7.28 -22.98 -8.16
C MET A 125 7.53 -21.69 -8.92
N LEU A 126 7.64 -21.74 -10.26
CA LEU A 126 7.85 -20.55 -11.09
C LEU A 126 6.68 -19.58 -10.94
N GLU A 127 5.46 -20.08 -11.03
CA GLU A 127 4.24 -19.28 -10.99
C GLU A 127 4.04 -18.59 -9.63
N ILE A 128 4.24 -19.33 -8.54
CA ILE A 128 4.20 -18.79 -7.17
C ILE A 128 5.33 -17.77 -6.95
N SER A 129 6.55 -18.07 -7.41
CA SER A 129 7.69 -17.17 -7.30
C SER A 129 7.46 -15.89 -8.08
N PHE A 130 6.82 -15.98 -9.25
CA PHE A 130 6.52 -14.84 -10.10
C PHE A 130 5.53 -13.90 -9.40
N TYR A 131 4.48 -14.47 -8.82
CA TYR A 131 3.49 -13.74 -8.04
C TYR A 131 4.13 -12.97 -6.88
N TYR A 132 4.93 -13.62 -6.04
CA TYR A 132 5.60 -12.95 -4.92
C TYR A 132 6.66 -11.93 -5.36
N THR A 133 7.33 -12.18 -6.49
CA THR A 133 8.26 -11.20 -7.09
C THR A 133 7.50 -9.93 -7.48
N SER A 134 6.31 -10.06 -8.06
CA SER A 134 5.45 -8.93 -8.44
C SER A 134 5.02 -8.11 -7.22
N ILE A 135 4.64 -8.79 -6.12
CA ILE A 135 4.31 -8.14 -4.84
C ILE A 135 5.53 -7.42 -4.27
N GLY A 136 6.68 -8.09 -4.17
CA GLY A 136 7.91 -7.52 -3.63
C GLY A 136 8.38 -6.29 -4.41
N LEU A 137 8.25 -6.32 -5.75
CA LEU A 137 8.54 -5.15 -6.59
C LEU A 137 7.52 -4.04 -6.42
N THR A 138 6.25 -4.34 -6.17
CA THR A 138 5.24 -3.31 -5.84
C THR A 138 5.57 -2.63 -4.52
N VAL A 139 5.93 -3.39 -3.49
CA VAL A 139 6.43 -2.86 -2.21
C VAL A 139 7.67 -1.97 -2.44
N LEU A 140 8.60 -2.41 -3.29
CA LEU A 140 9.77 -1.61 -3.67
C LEU A 140 9.37 -0.31 -4.40
N PHE A 141 8.40 -0.35 -5.32
CA PHE A 141 7.89 0.82 -6.02
C PHE A 141 7.30 1.84 -5.05
N LEU A 142 6.48 1.39 -4.09
CA LEU A 142 5.93 2.24 -3.03
C LEU A 142 7.04 2.81 -2.13
N ALA A 143 8.06 2.01 -1.81
CA ALA A 143 9.21 2.48 -1.03
C ALA A 143 10.00 3.56 -1.75
N LEU A 144 10.27 3.37 -3.04
CA LEU A 144 10.92 4.38 -3.88
C LEU A 144 10.06 5.64 -3.99
N HIS A 145 8.74 5.50 -4.12
CA HIS A 145 7.81 6.63 -4.09
C HIS A 145 7.89 7.41 -2.78
N SER A 146 7.82 6.74 -1.64
CA SER A 146 7.84 7.40 -0.33
C SER A 146 9.18 8.11 -0.06
N LEU A 147 10.30 7.55 -0.54
CA LEU A 147 11.64 8.12 -0.35
C LEU A 147 11.97 9.27 -1.31
N PHE A 148 11.66 9.10 -2.59
CA PHE A 148 12.12 9.99 -3.66
C PHE A 148 11.00 10.80 -4.32
N GLY A 149 9.75 10.39 -4.16
CA GLY A 149 8.59 10.93 -4.87
C GLY A 149 8.50 10.37 -6.28
N LEU A 150 7.28 10.03 -6.72
CA LEU A 150 7.04 9.58 -8.10
C LEU A 150 6.85 10.81 -8.98
N GLU A 151 7.50 10.85 -10.14
CA GLU A 151 7.35 11.91 -11.12
C GLU A 151 6.46 11.50 -12.27
N ILE A 152 5.38 12.25 -12.48
CA ILE A 152 4.42 12.01 -13.54
C ILE A 152 4.60 13.09 -14.60
N SER A 153 4.77 12.65 -15.85
CA SER A 153 4.81 13.54 -17.01
C SER A 153 3.40 14.08 -17.27
N THR A 154 3.17 15.36 -16.99
CA THR A 154 1.88 16.02 -17.16
C THR A 154 1.99 17.12 -18.22
N PRO A 155 1.00 17.30 -19.10
CA PRO A 155 0.87 18.52 -19.90
C PRO A 155 0.95 19.80 -19.06
N ILE A 156 1.71 20.81 -19.52
CA ILE A 156 1.91 22.07 -18.77
C ILE A 156 0.57 22.79 -18.51
N SER A 157 -0.36 22.73 -19.46
CA SER A 157 -1.69 23.35 -19.34
C SER A 157 -2.49 22.82 -18.14
N GLN A 158 -2.43 21.52 -17.86
CA GLN A 158 -3.09 20.89 -16.72
C GLN A 158 -2.44 21.30 -15.39
N ILE A 159 -1.11 21.45 -15.37
CA ILE A 159 -0.39 21.90 -14.17
C ILE A 159 -0.83 23.32 -13.79
N GLU A 160 -0.89 24.24 -14.77
CA GLU A 160 -1.31 25.62 -14.53
C GLU A 160 -2.75 25.70 -14.03
N LYS A 161 -3.65 24.87 -14.58
CA LYS A 161 -5.05 24.77 -14.13
C LYS A 161 -5.13 24.30 -12.68
N TYR A 162 -4.39 23.24 -12.32
CA TYR A 162 -4.35 22.72 -10.96
C TYR A 162 -3.78 23.73 -9.96
N GLU A 163 -2.68 24.41 -10.30
CA GLU A 163 -2.07 25.38 -9.40
C GLU A 163 -3.00 26.58 -9.14
N LYS A 164 -3.72 27.03 -10.17
CA LYS A 164 -4.76 28.07 -10.00
C LYS A 164 -5.86 27.61 -9.06
N GLN A 165 -6.34 26.37 -9.19
CA GLN A 165 -7.37 25.80 -8.33
C GLN A 165 -6.91 25.67 -6.88
N SER A 166 -5.75 25.04 -6.66
CA SER A 166 -5.21 24.86 -5.32
C SER A 166 -4.97 26.20 -4.60
N ASN A 167 -4.52 27.23 -5.34
CA ASN A 167 -4.38 28.57 -4.78
C ASN A 167 -5.74 29.19 -4.42
N LEU A 168 -6.79 28.94 -5.20
CA LEU A 168 -8.14 29.44 -4.94
C LEU A 168 -8.78 28.75 -3.72
N GLU A 169 -8.64 27.43 -3.61
CA GLU A 169 -9.11 26.65 -2.46
C GLU A 169 -8.44 27.11 -1.17
N ASN A 170 -7.13 27.34 -1.20
CA ASN A 170 -6.38 27.89 -0.06
C ASN A 170 -6.85 29.30 0.33
N GLN A 171 -7.20 30.15 -0.64
CA GLN A 171 -7.73 31.49 -0.36
C GLN A 171 -9.14 31.44 0.25
N THR A 172 -9.98 30.52 -0.23
CA THR A 172 -11.36 30.36 0.25
C THR A 172 -11.36 29.86 1.70
N ALA A 173 -10.53 28.85 2.01
CA ALA A 173 -10.38 28.32 3.37
C ALA A 173 -9.91 29.38 4.39
N ILE A 174 -9.01 30.30 3.99
CA ILE A 174 -8.54 31.39 4.86
C ILE A 174 -9.66 32.42 5.11
N ASN A 175 -10.49 32.69 4.10
CA ASN A 175 -11.58 33.64 4.23
C ASN A 175 -12.70 33.11 5.14
N ASP A 176 -13.02 31.82 5.09
CA ASP A 176 -14.06 31.22 5.92
C ASP A 176 -13.70 31.22 7.41
N GLU A 177 -12.45 30.89 7.76
CA GLU A 177 -11.97 31.00 9.16
C GLU A 177 -12.01 32.43 9.68
N THR A 178 -11.75 33.41 8.80
CA THR A 178 -11.81 34.83 9.16
C THR A 178 -13.25 35.29 9.38
N LYS A 179 -14.20 34.80 8.57
CA LYS A 179 -15.63 35.12 8.70
C LYS A 179 -16.22 34.51 9.98
N GLU A 180 -15.92 33.26 10.33
CA GLU A 180 -16.37 32.66 11.60
C GLU A 180 -15.84 33.42 12.83
N GLY A 181 -14.56 33.78 12.82
CA GLY A 181 -13.96 34.56 13.92
C GLY A 181 -14.55 35.98 14.07
N GLN A 182 -15.01 36.60 12.97
CA GLN A 182 -15.65 37.93 13.00
C GLN A 182 -17.14 37.87 13.34
N ASN A 183 -17.86 36.82 12.92
CA ASN A 183 -19.28 36.65 13.23
C ASN A 183 -19.50 36.39 14.72
N LEU A 184 -18.60 35.64 15.38
CA LEU A 184 -18.57 35.49 16.84
C LEU A 184 -18.34 36.81 17.62
N LEU A 185 -17.87 37.87 16.95
CA LEU A 185 -17.67 39.19 17.53
C LEU A 185 -18.76 40.21 17.14
N LYS A 186 -19.66 39.87 16.21
CA LYS A 186 -20.62 40.81 15.59
C LYS A 186 -22.09 40.56 15.88
N ASP A 187 -22.43 39.70 16.85
CA ASP A 187 -23.81 39.49 17.34
C ASP A 187 -24.45 40.70 18.06
N THR A 188 -24.09 41.94 17.71
CA THR A 188 -24.66 43.15 18.33
C THR A 188 -25.14 44.25 17.38
N GLU A 189 -24.94 44.20 16.06
CA GLU A 189 -25.49 45.25 15.18
C GLU A 189 -26.16 44.70 13.90
N ASN A 190 -27.48 44.89 13.85
CA ASN A 190 -28.35 44.66 12.71
C ASN A 190 -27.87 45.48 11.50
N ASP A 191 -27.36 44.82 10.46
CA ASP A 191 -27.42 45.27 9.07
C ASP A 191 -27.18 44.06 8.15
N GLU A 192 -28.25 43.31 7.90
CA GLU A 192 -28.32 42.37 6.78
C GLU A 192 -28.37 43.14 5.44
N VAL A 193 -28.07 42.43 4.33
CA VAL A 193 -28.46 42.74 2.93
C VAL A 193 -27.33 43.26 2.02
N LYS A 194 -26.62 42.35 1.30
CA LYS A 194 -26.51 42.28 -0.20
C LYS A 194 -25.37 41.45 -0.84
N ASN A 195 -24.42 40.84 -0.11
CA ASN A 195 -23.21 40.29 -0.78
C ASN A 195 -23.20 38.79 -1.15
N GLU A 196 -24.21 37.99 -0.81
CA GLU A 196 -24.16 36.53 -1.07
C GLU A 196 -24.28 36.12 -2.56
N GLY A 197 -24.82 36.99 -3.43
CA GLY A 197 -25.08 36.63 -4.84
C GLY A 197 -23.86 36.60 -5.77
N GLN A 198 -22.72 37.17 -5.38
CA GLN A 198 -21.53 37.24 -6.25
C GLN A 198 -20.57 36.05 -6.05
N GLU A 199 -20.44 35.51 -4.84
CA GLU A 199 -19.54 34.36 -4.57
C GLU A 199 -20.08 33.06 -5.20
N ALA A 200 -21.40 32.79 -5.09
CA ALA A 200 -22.01 31.57 -5.65
C ALA A 200 -21.93 31.48 -7.19
N ASN A 201 -21.99 32.62 -7.89
CA ASN A 201 -21.86 32.64 -9.36
C ASN A 201 -20.41 32.42 -9.82
N PHE A 202 -19.41 32.70 -8.98
CA PHE A 202 -18.01 32.48 -9.35
C PHE A 202 -17.62 31.00 -9.22
N GLN A 203 -18.09 30.30 -8.17
CA GLN A 203 -17.86 28.87 -7.99
C GLN A 203 -18.51 28.03 -9.10
N ASN A 204 -19.79 28.27 -9.41
CA ASN A 204 -20.51 27.51 -10.45
C ASN A 204 -19.85 27.65 -11.84
N LYS A 205 -19.30 28.82 -12.16
CA LYS A 205 -18.62 29.04 -13.45
C LYS A 205 -17.28 28.33 -13.56
N ILE A 206 -16.64 28.03 -12.44
CA ILE A 206 -15.38 27.28 -12.41
C ILE A 206 -15.66 25.79 -12.59
N GLU A 207 -16.72 25.25 -11.98
CA GLU A 207 -17.06 23.82 -12.09
C GLU A 207 -17.46 23.41 -13.53
N GLU A 208 -18.06 24.29 -14.32
CA GLU A 208 -18.53 23.96 -15.69
C GLU A 208 -17.41 23.73 -16.72
N ASP A 209 -16.15 24.14 -16.46
CA ASP A 209 -15.06 24.11 -17.47
C ASP A 209 -14.00 23.02 -17.21
N TYR A 210 -14.18 22.17 -16.20
CA TYR A 210 -13.25 21.08 -15.88
C TYR A 210 -13.74 19.74 -16.42
N ASP A 211 -12.87 19.07 -17.18
CA ASP A 211 -13.04 17.67 -17.51
C ASP A 211 -12.81 16.84 -16.25
N SER A 212 -13.84 16.15 -15.77
CA SER A 212 -13.77 15.24 -14.62
C SER A 212 -12.74 14.11 -14.81
N ASN A 213 -12.25 13.92 -16.04
CA ASN A 213 -11.20 12.97 -16.39
C ASN A 213 -9.78 13.54 -16.29
N ASP A 214 -9.59 14.82 -15.95
CA ASP A 214 -8.26 15.38 -15.75
C ASP A 214 -7.58 14.67 -14.57
N PHE A 215 -6.35 14.19 -14.80
CA PHE A 215 -5.58 13.44 -13.82
C PHE A 215 -5.44 14.19 -12.50
N TRP A 216 -5.29 15.52 -12.54
CA TRP A 216 -5.08 16.36 -11.37
C TRP A 216 -6.38 16.83 -10.69
N HIS A 217 -7.55 16.41 -11.17
CA HIS A 217 -8.81 16.74 -10.52
C HIS A 217 -8.83 16.19 -9.08
N PRO A 218 -9.31 16.94 -8.07
CA PRO A 218 -9.31 16.51 -6.67
C PRO A 218 -9.97 15.15 -6.45
N GLU A 219 -11.06 14.86 -7.16
CA GLU A 219 -11.73 13.56 -7.11
C GLU A 219 -10.85 12.43 -7.63
N GLN A 220 -10.08 12.65 -8.70
CA GLN A 220 -9.13 11.66 -9.22
C GLN A 220 -7.97 11.48 -8.26
N GLN A 221 -7.43 12.56 -7.69
CA GLN A 221 -6.37 12.52 -6.67
C GLN A 221 -6.84 11.87 -5.35
N SER A 222 -8.14 11.78 -5.13
CA SER A 222 -8.72 11.08 -3.97
C SER A 222 -8.76 9.56 -4.13
N LYS A 223 -8.56 9.05 -5.35
CA LYS A 223 -8.46 7.61 -5.65
C LYS A 223 -7.24 6.99 -4.99
N ASP A 224 -7.22 5.67 -4.97
CA ASP A 224 -6.10 4.91 -4.44
C ASP A 224 -4.80 5.19 -5.22
N PHE A 225 -3.65 5.15 -4.53
CA PHE A 225 -2.36 5.45 -5.15
C PHE A 225 -2.02 4.49 -6.27
N LEU A 226 -2.23 3.19 -6.06
CA LEU A 226 -1.84 2.17 -7.01
C LEU A 226 -2.71 2.25 -8.25
N GLU A 227 -3.98 2.61 -8.09
CA GLU A 227 -4.88 2.92 -9.21
C GLU A 227 -4.38 4.12 -10.02
N LEU A 228 -4.05 5.23 -9.35
CA LEU A 228 -3.53 6.45 -10.00
C LEU A 228 -2.20 6.21 -10.73
N THR A 229 -1.39 5.29 -10.24
CA THR A 229 -0.02 5.05 -10.73
C THR A 229 0.11 3.74 -11.52
N THR A 230 -1.00 3.12 -11.89
CA THR A 230 -1.03 1.78 -12.52
C THR A 230 -0.13 1.69 -13.76
N ASP A 231 -0.09 2.70 -14.63
CA ASP A 231 0.74 2.65 -15.84
C ASP A 231 2.25 2.72 -15.52
N ASN A 232 2.64 3.61 -14.60
CA ASN A 232 4.03 3.72 -14.15
C ASN A 232 4.46 2.46 -13.41
N LEU A 233 3.57 1.88 -12.61
CA LEU A 233 3.79 0.63 -11.91
C LEU A 233 3.93 -0.54 -12.88
N LYS A 234 3.07 -0.65 -13.90
CA LYS A 234 3.18 -1.70 -14.94
C LYS A 234 4.52 -1.59 -15.68
N TYR A 235 4.95 -0.38 -16.02
CA TYR A 235 6.27 -0.15 -16.64
C TYR A 235 7.42 -0.57 -15.72
N PHE A 236 7.35 -0.20 -14.44
CA PHE A 236 8.31 -0.60 -13.42
C PHE A 236 8.37 -2.13 -13.24
N LEU A 237 7.21 -2.78 -13.10
CA LEU A 237 7.09 -4.22 -12.89
C LEU A 237 7.58 -5.02 -14.09
N ASN A 238 7.29 -4.59 -15.32
CA ASN A 238 7.73 -5.31 -16.50
C ASN A 238 9.25 -5.54 -16.49
N HIS A 239 10.02 -4.49 -16.24
CA HIS A 239 11.49 -4.57 -16.20
C HIS A 239 12.01 -5.19 -14.91
N GLY A 240 11.39 -4.86 -13.77
CA GLY A 240 11.79 -5.41 -12.47
C GLY A 240 11.60 -6.92 -12.41
N ILE A 241 10.48 -7.45 -12.92
CA ILE A 241 10.19 -8.87 -12.88
C ILE A 241 11.17 -9.64 -13.74
N ILE A 242 11.41 -9.22 -14.99
CA ILE A 242 12.39 -9.89 -15.87
C ILE A 242 13.76 -9.96 -15.20
N CYS A 243 14.21 -8.88 -14.57
CA CYS A 243 15.50 -8.82 -13.86
C CYS A 243 15.54 -9.76 -12.64
N VAL A 244 14.64 -9.53 -11.67
CA VAL A 244 14.65 -10.26 -10.39
C VAL A 244 14.37 -11.75 -10.61
N PHE A 245 13.46 -12.07 -11.51
CA PHE A 245 13.09 -13.45 -11.78
C PHE A 245 14.19 -14.20 -12.56
N SER A 246 14.90 -13.54 -13.49
CA SER A 246 16.08 -14.15 -14.13
C SER A 246 17.17 -14.45 -13.09
N LEU A 247 17.40 -13.56 -12.13
CA LEU A 247 18.33 -13.82 -11.01
C LEU A 247 17.86 -14.99 -10.14
N LEU A 248 16.56 -15.06 -9.81
CA LEU A 248 15.98 -16.14 -9.02
C LEU A 248 16.15 -17.49 -9.73
N VAL A 249 15.86 -17.55 -11.02
CA VAL A 249 16.01 -18.76 -11.84
C VAL A 249 17.48 -19.17 -11.96
N LEU A 250 18.42 -18.24 -12.04
CA LEU A 250 19.86 -18.56 -12.02
C LEU A 250 20.30 -19.14 -10.68
N VAL A 251 19.80 -18.61 -9.56
CA VAL A 251 20.13 -19.09 -8.22
C VAL A 251 19.53 -20.47 -7.97
N LYS A 252 18.27 -20.70 -8.38
CA LYS A 252 17.55 -21.96 -8.14
C LYS A 252 17.83 -23.05 -9.17
N GLY A 253 18.09 -22.67 -10.42
CA GLY A 253 18.35 -23.58 -11.54
C GLY A 253 19.81 -23.99 -11.70
N TYR A 254 20.70 -23.55 -10.80
CA TYR A 254 22.11 -23.94 -10.83
C TYR A 254 22.30 -25.38 -10.33
N SER A 255 22.45 -26.32 -11.26
CA SER A 255 22.91 -27.68 -10.99
C SER A 255 24.35 -27.84 -11.48
N PRO A 256 25.32 -28.19 -10.61
CA PRO A 256 26.73 -28.31 -11.00
C PRO A 256 26.99 -29.43 -12.01
N LYS A 257 26.02 -30.33 -12.23
CA LYS A 257 26.13 -31.48 -13.15
C LYS A 257 25.45 -31.25 -14.51
N GLU A 258 24.70 -30.15 -14.69
CA GLU A 258 23.96 -29.90 -15.93
C GLU A 258 24.70 -28.98 -16.90
N ASP A 259 24.43 -29.19 -18.19
CA ASP A 259 25.00 -28.40 -19.29
C ASP A 259 24.69 -26.91 -19.12
N LYS A 260 25.74 -26.09 -19.04
CA LYS A 260 25.69 -24.63 -18.86
C LYS A 260 25.11 -23.86 -20.06
N ASN A 261 24.55 -24.55 -21.05
CA ASN A 261 24.20 -23.98 -22.35
C ASN A 261 23.13 -22.87 -22.22
N TYR A 262 22.11 -23.09 -21.39
CA TYR A 262 21.02 -22.11 -21.20
C TYR A 262 21.36 -20.99 -20.21
N SER A 263 22.26 -21.23 -19.27
CA SER A 263 22.58 -20.28 -18.21
C SER A 263 23.19 -18.98 -18.75
N TYR A 264 23.97 -19.04 -19.85
CA TYR A 264 24.58 -17.85 -20.43
C TYR A 264 23.54 -16.84 -20.93
N SER A 265 22.50 -17.29 -21.63
CA SER A 265 21.42 -16.42 -22.13
C SER A 265 20.67 -15.78 -20.97
N VAL A 266 20.36 -16.54 -19.91
CA VAL A 266 19.67 -15.98 -18.74
C VAL A 266 20.57 -15.01 -17.95
N ILE A 267 21.90 -15.22 -17.91
CA ILE A 267 22.84 -14.25 -17.33
C ILE A 267 22.83 -12.96 -18.14
N ILE A 268 22.92 -13.04 -19.48
CA ILE A 268 22.87 -11.88 -20.36
C ILE A 268 21.55 -11.12 -20.16
N LEU A 269 20.43 -11.84 -20.16
CA LEU A 269 19.10 -11.28 -19.89
C LEU A 269 19.03 -10.59 -18.53
N ALA A 270 19.50 -11.22 -17.46
CA ALA A 270 19.49 -10.66 -16.10
C ALA A 270 20.30 -9.36 -16.02
N VAL A 271 21.49 -9.32 -16.64
CA VAL A 271 22.35 -8.13 -16.67
C VAL A 271 21.71 -7.00 -17.47
N LEU A 272 21.26 -7.27 -18.70
CA LEU A 272 20.67 -6.24 -19.56
C LEU A 272 19.35 -5.71 -18.99
N SER A 273 18.48 -6.60 -18.49
CA SER A 273 17.23 -6.20 -17.83
C SER A 273 17.48 -5.46 -16.51
N GLY A 274 18.53 -5.79 -15.75
CA GLY A 274 18.92 -5.06 -14.56
C GLY A 274 19.37 -3.63 -14.85
N ILE A 275 20.18 -3.42 -15.90
CA ILE A 275 20.56 -2.07 -16.35
C ILE A 275 19.32 -1.29 -16.80
N LEU A 276 18.41 -1.94 -17.54
CA LEU A 276 17.16 -1.33 -17.98
C LEU A 276 16.24 -0.98 -16.80
N PHE A 277 16.13 -1.85 -15.81
CA PHE A 277 15.34 -1.62 -14.60
C PHE A 277 15.91 -0.44 -13.78
N PHE A 278 17.23 -0.32 -13.68
CA PHE A 278 17.86 0.85 -13.07
C PHE A 278 17.58 2.13 -13.87
N HIS A 279 17.59 2.07 -15.20
CA HIS A 279 17.14 3.18 -16.05
C HIS A 279 15.70 3.60 -15.75
N VAL A 280 14.80 2.64 -15.50
CA VAL A 280 13.40 2.93 -15.11
C VAL A 280 13.31 3.56 -13.73
N ILE A 281 14.05 3.05 -12.74
CA ILE A 281 14.10 3.65 -11.40
C ILE A 281 14.55 5.12 -11.49
N LEU A 282 15.64 5.39 -12.22
CA LEU A 282 16.12 6.75 -12.42
C LEU A 282 15.11 7.63 -13.15
N ASP A 283 14.36 7.09 -14.10
CA ASP A 283 13.33 7.87 -14.79
C ASP A 283 12.16 8.28 -13.89
N LEU A 284 11.61 7.31 -13.17
CA LEU A 284 10.36 7.49 -12.43
C LEU A 284 10.57 8.26 -11.12
N PHE A 285 11.74 8.13 -10.49
CA PHE A 285 11.98 8.60 -9.12
C PHE A 285 13.06 9.67 -9.02
N THR A 286 13.56 10.24 -10.12
CA THR A 286 14.56 11.32 -10.04
C THR A 286 14.21 12.54 -10.89
N LYS A 287 14.46 13.72 -10.31
CA LYS A 287 14.30 15.05 -10.95
C LYS A 287 15.35 15.36 -12.01
N ILE A 288 16.17 14.38 -12.37
CA ILE A 288 17.33 14.60 -13.22
C ILE A 288 16.83 14.80 -14.66
N ASN A 289 17.12 15.98 -15.22
CA ASN A 289 16.91 16.22 -16.65
C ASN A 289 17.76 15.25 -17.46
N LYS A 290 17.10 14.32 -18.13
CA LYS A 290 17.75 13.24 -18.86
C LYS A 290 18.51 13.80 -20.07
N PRO A 291 19.82 13.59 -20.15
CA PRO A 291 20.57 13.93 -21.36
C PRO A 291 20.15 13.00 -22.50
N LYS A 292 20.29 13.46 -23.76
CA LYS A 292 19.89 12.68 -24.95
C LYS A 292 20.51 11.27 -25.01
N TRP A 293 21.73 11.11 -24.47
CA TRP A 293 22.41 9.81 -24.42
C TRP A 293 21.68 8.78 -23.56
N PHE A 294 20.93 9.19 -22.54
CA PHE A 294 20.18 8.29 -21.66
C PHE A 294 19.10 7.50 -22.43
N ASN A 295 18.46 8.13 -23.41
CA ASN A 295 17.48 7.45 -24.27
C ASN A 295 18.19 6.52 -25.26
N VAL A 296 19.35 6.93 -25.79
CA VAL A 296 20.16 6.12 -26.70
C VAL A 296 20.64 4.84 -26.02
N THR A 297 21.10 4.90 -24.77
CA THR A 297 21.51 3.70 -24.02
C THR A 297 20.34 2.75 -23.80
N GLY A 298 19.15 3.26 -23.48
CA GLY A 298 17.93 2.45 -23.39
C GLY A 298 17.65 1.66 -24.68
N TYR A 299 17.72 2.31 -25.84
CA TYR A 299 17.52 1.63 -27.14
C TYR A 299 18.59 0.58 -27.44
N ILE A 300 19.86 0.84 -27.09
CA ILE A 300 20.96 -0.12 -27.26
C ILE A 300 20.70 -1.36 -26.40
N ILE A 301 20.28 -1.19 -25.14
CA ILE A 301 19.98 -2.30 -24.24
C ILE A 301 18.82 -3.14 -24.76
N VAL A 302 17.74 -2.50 -25.21
CA VAL A 302 16.60 -3.21 -25.83
C VAL A 302 17.03 -3.98 -27.08
N GLY A 303 17.89 -3.39 -27.92
CA GLY A 303 18.49 -4.07 -29.06
C GLY A 303 19.30 -5.31 -28.66
N GLY A 304 20.07 -5.22 -27.56
CA GLY A 304 20.79 -6.35 -26.99
C GLY A 304 19.87 -7.47 -26.50
N ILE A 305 18.78 -7.13 -25.81
CA ILE A 305 17.76 -8.10 -25.37
C ILE A 305 17.13 -8.79 -26.58
N LEU A 306 16.82 -8.07 -27.67
CA LEU A 306 16.26 -8.67 -28.88
C LEU A 306 17.22 -9.68 -29.54
N ILE A 307 18.53 -9.39 -29.56
CA ILE A 307 19.54 -10.33 -30.07
C ILE A 307 19.59 -11.59 -29.19
N ASP A 308 19.57 -11.42 -27.86
CA ASP A 308 19.57 -12.52 -26.91
C ASP A 308 18.30 -13.40 -27.04
N VAL A 309 17.15 -12.80 -27.36
CA VAL A 309 15.90 -13.54 -27.63
C VAL A 309 16.01 -14.40 -28.89
N VAL A 310 16.61 -13.88 -29.97
CA VAL A 310 16.88 -14.68 -31.17
C VAL A 310 17.79 -15.85 -30.83
N TYR A 311 18.82 -15.62 -30.00
CA TYR A 311 19.71 -16.67 -29.53
C TYR A 311 18.97 -17.72 -28.68
N MET A 312 18.09 -17.32 -27.76
CA MET A 312 17.23 -18.20 -26.97
C MET A 312 16.31 -19.07 -27.84
N ILE A 313 15.73 -18.51 -28.90
CA ILE A 313 14.89 -19.26 -29.85
C ILE A 313 15.72 -20.34 -30.55
N VAL A 314 16.94 -20.01 -30.99
CA VAL A 314 17.87 -20.99 -31.58
C VAL A 314 18.24 -22.07 -30.58
N GLN A 315 18.51 -21.70 -29.31
CA GLN A 315 18.81 -22.67 -28.26
C GLN A 315 17.66 -23.65 -28.01
N ILE A 316 16.43 -23.16 -27.83
CA ILE A 316 15.25 -24.02 -27.64
C ILE A 316 15.02 -24.94 -28.84
N SER A 317 15.32 -24.47 -30.05
CA SER A 317 15.13 -25.26 -31.28
C SER A 317 16.21 -26.33 -31.47
N MET A 318 17.43 -26.10 -30.95
CA MET A 318 18.58 -26.98 -31.16
C MET A 318 18.81 -27.99 -30.02
N PHE A 319 18.43 -27.64 -28.79
CA PHE A 319 18.71 -28.46 -27.61
C PHE A 319 17.42 -29.09 -27.06
N GLU A 320 17.06 -30.25 -27.60
CA GLU A 320 15.77 -30.90 -27.37
C GLU A 320 15.57 -31.50 -25.96
N GLN A 321 16.59 -31.58 -25.09
CA GLN A 321 16.55 -32.56 -23.98
C GLN A 321 16.90 -32.09 -22.56
N SER A 322 17.32 -30.85 -22.29
CA SER A 322 17.59 -30.47 -20.88
C SER A 322 16.32 -30.00 -20.17
N GLU A 323 15.83 -30.79 -19.23
CA GLU A 323 14.71 -30.47 -18.34
C GLU A 323 15.19 -29.62 -17.16
N ASN A 324 15.37 -28.32 -17.42
CA ASN A 324 15.76 -27.39 -16.38
C ASN A 324 14.75 -26.25 -16.27
N LEU A 325 14.52 -25.78 -15.03
CA LEU A 325 13.84 -24.53 -14.68
C LEU A 325 14.23 -23.36 -15.60
N VAL A 326 15.50 -23.28 -15.99
CA VAL A 326 16.04 -22.27 -16.91
C VAL A 326 15.34 -22.32 -18.28
N ARG A 327 15.06 -23.51 -18.82
CA ARG A 327 14.35 -23.68 -20.10
C ARG A 327 12.92 -23.18 -20.02
N TYR A 328 12.20 -23.48 -18.93
CA TYR A 328 10.83 -22.98 -18.74
C TYR A 328 10.80 -21.45 -18.65
N TRP A 329 11.78 -20.86 -17.96
CA TRP A 329 11.87 -19.39 -17.92
C TRP A 329 12.11 -18.79 -19.30
N ILE A 330 13.03 -19.34 -20.10
CA ILE A 330 13.28 -18.86 -21.46
C ILE A 330 12.01 -18.96 -22.31
N LEU A 331 11.27 -20.07 -22.20
CA LEU A 331 10.01 -20.27 -22.90
C LEU A 331 8.98 -19.19 -22.52
N ILE A 332 8.78 -18.97 -21.21
CA ILE A 332 7.88 -17.92 -20.69
C ILE A 332 8.33 -16.55 -21.20
N PHE A 333 9.62 -16.23 -21.18
CA PHE A 333 10.15 -14.94 -21.60
C PHE A 333 9.91 -14.66 -23.09
N ILE A 334 10.12 -15.66 -23.96
CA ILE A 334 9.79 -15.55 -25.39
C ILE A 334 8.30 -15.24 -25.56
N PHE A 335 7.43 -15.92 -24.79
CA PHE A 335 6.00 -15.66 -24.84
C PHE A 335 5.60 -14.30 -24.24
N ILE A 336 6.34 -13.76 -23.26
CA ILE A 336 6.15 -12.39 -22.77
C ILE A 336 6.37 -11.39 -23.91
N ILE A 337 7.43 -11.58 -24.70
CA ILE A 337 7.72 -10.70 -25.85
C ILE A 337 6.64 -10.85 -26.93
N LEU A 338 6.23 -12.08 -27.25
CA LEU A 338 5.16 -12.33 -28.22
C LEU A 338 3.85 -11.66 -27.78
N ALA A 339 3.46 -11.83 -26.51
CA ALA A 339 2.27 -11.23 -25.93
C ALA A 339 2.35 -9.69 -25.93
N TYR A 340 3.53 -9.12 -25.67
CA TYR A 340 3.76 -7.68 -25.76
C TYR A 340 3.58 -7.17 -27.20
N LEU A 341 4.10 -7.88 -28.21
CA LEU A 341 3.92 -7.53 -29.62
C LEU A 341 2.45 -7.61 -30.06
N ILE A 342 1.71 -8.61 -29.59
CA ILE A 342 0.27 -8.75 -29.82
C ILE A 342 -0.49 -7.55 -29.23
N SER A 343 -0.22 -7.22 -27.96
CA SER A 343 -0.83 -6.07 -27.26
C SER A 343 -0.49 -4.73 -27.93
N PHE A 344 0.75 -4.57 -28.38
CA PHE A 344 1.18 -3.39 -29.14
C PHE A 344 0.44 -3.29 -30.48
N GLY A 345 0.28 -4.40 -31.21
CA GLY A 345 -0.50 -4.47 -32.43
C GLY A 345 -1.97 -4.05 -32.22
N PHE A 346 -2.61 -4.55 -31.17
CA PHE A 346 -3.96 -4.13 -30.79
C PHE A 346 -4.03 -2.64 -30.45
N THR A 347 -3.07 -2.12 -29.71
CA THR A 347 -3.01 -0.69 -29.38
C THR A 347 -2.86 0.17 -30.64
N LEU A 348 -2.08 -0.27 -31.63
CA LEU A 348 -1.98 0.43 -32.93
C LEU A 348 -3.32 0.41 -33.68
N ILE A 349 -4.03 -0.72 -33.70
CA ILE A 349 -5.35 -0.85 -34.31
C ILE A 349 -6.35 0.08 -33.60
N ALA A 350 -6.37 0.04 -32.27
CA ALA A 350 -7.20 0.88 -31.43
C ALA A 350 -6.92 2.37 -31.66
N LYS A 351 -5.65 2.79 -31.66
CA LYS A 351 -5.25 4.18 -31.97
C LYS A 351 -5.64 4.57 -33.38
N LYS A 352 -5.58 3.67 -34.36
CA LYS A 352 -6.03 3.96 -35.73
C LYS A 352 -7.55 4.16 -35.80
N MET A 353 -8.32 3.37 -35.05
CA MET A 353 -9.77 3.54 -34.89
C MET A 353 -10.10 4.84 -34.16
N GLN A 354 -9.37 5.17 -33.09
CA GLN A 354 -9.57 6.38 -32.31
C GLN A 354 -9.15 7.63 -33.09
N ARG A 355 -8.04 7.59 -33.84
CA ARG A 355 -7.59 8.71 -34.70
C ARG A 355 -8.61 9.05 -35.79
N PHE A 356 -9.42 8.09 -36.23
CA PHE A 356 -10.57 8.38 -37.09
C PHE A 356 -11.63 9.25 -36.39
N SER A 357 -11.77 9.12 -35.06
CA SER A 357 -12.62 9.97 -34.22
C SER A 357 -11.94 11.30 -33.84
N TYR A 358 -10.64 11.31 -33.52
CA TYR A 358 -9.88 12.51 -33.12
C TYR A 358 -9.41 13.38 -34.29
N MET A 359 -9.55 12.94 -35.54
CA MET A 359 -9.28 13.80 -36.71
C MET A 359 -10.18 15.05 -36.74
N PHE A 360 -11.20 15.12 -35.88
CA PHE A 360 -12.07 16.28 -35.66
C PHE A 360 -11.71 17.15 -34.44
N SER A 361 -10.85 16.68 -33.54
CA SER A 361 -10.41 17.42 -32.35
C SER A 361 -8.90 17.65 -32.49
N GLY A 362 -8.55 18.71 -33.22
CA GLY A 362 -7.17 19.05 -33.54
C GLY A 362 -6.39 19.29 -32.26
N ASP A 363 -5.45 18.40 -31.95
CA ASP A 363 -4.61 18.56 -30.77
C ASP A 363 -3.11 18.55 -31.12
N SER A 364 -2.43 19.47 -30.46
CA SER A 364 -1.12 19.99 -30.80
C SER A 364 -0.01 19.29 -30.01
N ASN A 365 1.25 19.48 -30.40
CA ASN A 365 2.42 19.00 -29.66
C ASN A 365 2.53 19.72 -28.31
N GLU A 366 1.70 19.34 -27.34
CA GLU A 366 1.69 19.94 -26.03
C GLU A 366 2.95 19.54 -25.25
N GLN A 367 3.62 20.54 -24.68
CA GLN A 367 4.82 20.30 -23.89
C GLN A 367 4.42 19.66 -22.56
N THR A 368 5.14 18.61 -22.17
CA THR A 368 4.97 17.95 -20.88
C THR A 368 6.06 18.37 -19.89
N GLN A 369 5.68 18.46 -18.62
CA GLN A 369 6.56 18.73 -17.50
C GLN A 369 6.38 17.63 -16.45
N LYS A 370 7.49 17.16 -15.86
CA LYS A 370 7.45 16.21 -14.76
C LYS A 370 7.02 16.92 -13.48
N LYS A 371 5.94 16.45 -12.87
CA LYS A 371 5.44 16.92 -11.56
C LYS A 371 5.49 15.77 -10.57
N THR A 372 6.01 16.05 -9.37
CA THR A 372 6.01 15.06 -8.29
C THR A 372 4.58 14.83 -7.82
N LEU A 373 4.11 13.59 -7.85
CA LEU A 373 2.82 13.21 -7.29
C LEU A 373 2.89 13.36 -5.77
N SER A 374 2.21 14.37 -5.23
CA SER A 374 2.04 14.54 -3.79
C SER A 374 0.73 13.87 -3.39
N GLN A 375 0.80 12.74 -2.70
CA GLN A 375 -0.40 12.18 -2.10
C GLN A 375 -0.83 13.08 -0.94
N PRO A 376 -2.05 13.65 -0.96
CA PRO A 376 -2.58 14.33 0.21
C PRO A 376 -2.80 13.26 1.28
N PHE A 377 -1.85 13.16 2.23
CA PHE A 377 -2.10 12.43 3.46
C PHE A 377 -3.11 13.26 4.25
N MET A 378 -4.19 12.61 4.70
CA MET A 378 -5.39 13.28 5.20
C MET A 378 -5.07 14.50 6.08
N THR A 379 -5.66 15.64 5.72
CA THR A 379 -5.53 16.91 6.43
C THR A 379 -6.48 17.00 7.61
N HIS A 380 -7.42 16.08 7.75
CA HIS A 380 -8.41 16.08 8.84
C HIS A 380 -8.26 14.80 9.66
N ILE A 381 -8.33 14.95 10.98
CA ILE A 381 -8.44 13.84 11.94
C ILE A 381 -9.91 13.74 12.33
N THR A 382 -10.52 12.59 12.04
CA THR A 382 -11.80 12.19 12.62
C THR A 382 -11.51 11.27 13.79
N PHE A 383 -12.06 11.55 14.97
CA PHE A 383 -11.79 10.76 16.17
C PHE A 383 -12.83 9.65 16.34
N SER A 384 -12.38 8.41 16.51
CA SER A 384 -13.17 7.33 17.09
C SER A 384 -13.35 7.52 18.61
N VAL A 385 -14.40 6.91 19.16
CA VAL A 385 -14.69 6.97 20.60
C VAL A 385 -13.85 5.93 21.34
N ASP A 386 -12.55 6.23 21.45
CA ASP A 386 -11.57 5.41 22.16
C ASP A 386 -10.88 6.22 23.29
N ILE A 387 -10.19 5.53 24.20
CA ILE A 387 -9.59 6.18 25.37
C ILE A 387 -8.42 7.09 24.99
N TYR A 388 -7.69 6.76 23.92
CA TYR A 388 -6.56 7.54 23.41
C TYR A 388 -7.06 8.86 22.84
N SER A 389 -8.15 8.86 22.08
CA SER A 389 -8.84 10.03 21.55
C SER A 389 -9.35 10.93 22.66
N ILE A 390 -10.02 10.37 23.68
CA ILE A 390 -10.48 11.14 24.85
C ILE A 390 -9.30 11.82 25.55
N ALA A 391 -8.21 11.10 25.80
CA ALA A 391 -7.02 11.68 26.41
C ALA A 391 -6.37 12.74 25.52
N PHE A 392 -6.28 12.50 24.21
CA PHE A 392 -5.69 13.43 23.25
C PHE A 392 -6.47 14.75 23.17
N VAL A 393 -7.80 14.68 23.00
CA VAL A 393 -8.68 15.84 22.96
C VAL A 393 -8.65 16.59 24.30
N SER A 394 -8.50 15.88 25.42
CA SER A 394 -8.37 16.52 26.73
C SER A 394 -7.15 17.43 26.84
N PHE A 395 -6.00 17.03 26.28
CA PHE A 395 -4.80 17.87 26.22
C PHE A 395 -4.90 18.95 25.15
N TYR A 396 -5.55 18.67 24.02
CA TYR A 396 -5.83 19.67 22.99
C TYR A 396 -6.59 20.88 23.59
N LYS A 397 -7.67 20.62 24.34
CA LYS A 397 -8.43 21.68 25.02
C LYS A 397 -7.63 22.47 26.05
N LEU A 398 -6.64 21.85 26.69
CA LEU A 398 -5.73 22.56 27.61
C LEU A 398 -4.75 23.45 26.86
N ASP A 399 -4.28 23.02 25.68
CA ASP A 399 -3.41 23.81 24.82
C ASP A 399 -4.15 25.01 24.21
N GLU A 400 -5.40 24.81 23.78
CA GLU A 400 -6.26 25.83 23.18
C GLU A 400 -6.58 26.99 24.14
N LYS A 401 -6.77 26.70 25.43
CA LYS A 401 -7.04 27.73 26.46
C LYS A 401 -5.89 28.72 26.66
N ILE A 402 -4.68 28.40 26.19
CA ILE A 402 -3.52 29.25 26.40
C ILE A 402 -3.43 30.26 25.24
N PRO A 403 -3.36 31.57 25.52
CA PRO A 403 -3.31 32.58 24.47
C PRO A 403 -2.10 32.34 23.57
N ARG A 404 -2.36 32.25 22.26
CA ARG A 404 -1.33 32.16 21.22
C ARG A 404 -0.63 33.52 21.13
N VAL A 405 0.62 33.57 21.56
CA VAL A 405 1.45 34.76 21.37
C VAL A 405 2.17 34.59 20.04
N ASP A 406 1.89 35.47 19.09
CA ASP A 406 2.59 35.48 17.80
C ASP A 406 4.05 35.84 18.02
N VAL A 407 4.91 34.82 18.04
CA VAL A 407 6.36 34.92 18.25
C VAL A 407 7.05 35.80 17.18
N ASN A 408 6.37 36.09 16.07
CA ASN A 408 6.90 36.96 15.02
C ASN A 408 6.72 38.47 15.32
N ASN A 409 5.84 38.84 16.26
CA ASN A 409 5.61 40.24 16.68
C ASN A 409 6.25 40.59 18.04
N ASP A 410 7.08 39.69 18.56
CA ASP A 410 7.24 39.50 20.01
C ASP A 410 8.17 40.50 20.72
N GLU A 411 9.06 41.24 20.04
CA GLU A 411 9.90 42.21 20.78
C GLU A 411 9.10 43.40 21.33
N SER A 412 8.07 43.84 20.61
CA SER A 412 7.20 44.93 21.04
C SER A 412 6.09 44.43 21.97
N PHE A 413 5.53 43.26 21.69
CA PHE A 413 4.42 42.68 22.43
C PHE A 413 4.86 42.12 23.80
N LEU A 414 6.05 41.51 23.94
CA LEU A 414 6.57 41.08 25.25
C LEU A 414 6.80 42.27 26.18
N LYS A 415 7.26 43.42 25.67
CA LYS A 415 7.40 44.65 26.45
C LYS A 415 6.04 45.17 26.92
N GLN A 416 5.06 45.22 26.03
CA GLN A 416 3.72 45.71 26.35
C GLN A 416 2.92 44.76 27.25
N SER A 417 3.07 43.45 27.06
CA SER A 417 2.42 42.40 27.85
C SER A 417 2.98 42.31 29.26
N ARG A 418 4.30 42.46 29.45
CA ARG A 418 4.88 42.62 30.80
C ARG A 418 4.30 43.83 31.51
N GLN A 419 4.12 44.94 30.80
CA GLN A 419 3.57 46.18 31.36
C GLN A 419 2.06 46.06 31.68
N LYS A 420 1.28 45.34 30.86
CA LYS A 420 -0.14 45.02 31.11
C LYS A 420 -0.35 43.98 32.22
N LEU A 421 0.50 42.95 32.31
CA LEU A 421 0.42 41.96 33.40
C LEU A 421 0.70 42.60 34.76
N LEU A 422 1.73 43.46 34.84
CA LEU A 422 2.03 44.25 36.05
C LEU A 422 0.88 45.16 36.48
N THR A 423 0.12 45.74 35.54
CA THR A 423 -1.02 46.60 35.86
C THR A 423 -2.30 45.80 36.17
N SER A 424 -2.53 44.66 35.52
CA SER A 424 -3.70 43.81 35.79
C SER A 424 -3.62 43.07 37.13
N TRP A 425 -2.42 42.66 37.56
CA TRP A 425 -2.21 42.04 38.88
C TRP A 425 -2.51 43.02 40.03
N VAL A 426 -2.30 44.32 39.81
CA VAL A 426 -2.58 45.36 40.81
C VAL A 426 -4.10 45.63 40.93
N ASN A 427 -4.87 45.44 39.86
CA ASN A 427 -6.31 45.77 39.84
C ASN A 427 -7.26 44.59 40.10
N ARG A 428 -6.75 43.34 40.18
CA ARG A 428 -7.61 42.15 40.33
C ARG A 428 -8.11 41.87 41.75
N GLY A 429 -7.91 42.79 42.68
CA GLY A 429 -8.29 42.64 44.08
C GLY A 429 -9.76 42.86 44.41
N GLN A 430 -10.63 43.31 43.49
CA GLN A 430 -11.87 43.95 43.97
C GLN A 430 -13.13 43.96 43.09
N SER A 431 -13.39 42.94 42.27
CA SER A 431 -14.77 42.66 41.80
C SER A 431 -14.81 41.50 40.79
N GLN A 432 -15.31 40.34 41.22
CA GLN A 432 -16.12 39.44 40.39
C GLN A 432 -16.55 38.26 41.24
N SER A 433 -17.77 38.34 41.78
CA SER A 433 -18.50 37.18 42.27
C SER A 433 -19.89 37.21 41.63
N GLN A 434 -20.35 36.01 41.29
CA GLN A 434 -21.75 35.66 40.99
C GLN A 434 -22.18 35.90 39.54
N ASN A 435 -21.90 34.93 38.67
CA ASN A 435 -22.79 34.34 37.65
C ASN A 435 -22.05 33.72 36.44
N GLU A 436 -20.82 33.22 36.62
CA GLU A 436 -20.29 32.25 35.66
C GLU A 436 -20.98 30.90 35.91
N GLU A 437 -21.92 30.56 35.02
CA GLU A 437 -22.41 29.20 34.88
C GLU A 437 -21.23 28.24 34.86
N MET A 438 -21.35 27.18 35.66
CA MET A 438 -20.29 26.23 36.00
C MET A 438 -19.97 25.34 34.79
N ILE A 439 -19.43 25.91 33.72
CA ILE A 439 -18.73 25.16 32.68
C ILE A 439 -17.52 24.57 33.41
N VAL A 440 -17.61 23.28 33.76
CA VAL A 440 -16.53 22.53 34.40
C VAL A 440 -15.34 22.57 33.45
N SER A 441 -14.50 23.58 33.62
CA SER A 441 -13.36 23.80 32.76
C SER A 441 -12.50 22.55 32.86
N ASN A 442 -12.25 21.89 31.73
CA ASN A 442 -11.43 20.68 31.72
C ASN A 442 -10.12 20.97 32.49
N SER A 443 -9.98 20.32 33.64
CA SER A 443 -8.89 20.56 34.58
C SER A 443 -7.69 19.74 34.13
N GLU A 444 -6.48 20.26 34.37
CA GLU A 444 -5.25 19.52 34.12
C GLU A 444 -5.25 18.16 34.84
N ALA A 445 -5.89 18.08 36.01
CA ALA A 445 -6.06 16.84 36.76
C ALA A 445 -6.86 15.78 35.96
N ASN A 446 -7.89 16.18 35.22
CA ASN A 446 -8.71 15.27 34.42
C ASN A 446 -7.92 14.76 33.21
N ALA A 447 -7.20 15.63 32.50
CA ALA A 447 -6.35 15.22 31.38
C ALA A 447 -5.25 14.24 31.82
N ASN A 448 -4.59 14.51 32.95
CA ASN A 448 -3.59 13.61 33.52
C ASN A 448 -4.20 12.26 33.97
N LYS A 449 -5.44 12.26 34.48
CA LYS A 449 -6.19 11.04 34.78
C LYS A 449 -6.42 10.22 33.52
N TYR A 450 -6.93 10.81 32.44
CA TYR A 450 -7.13 10.11 31.17
C TYR A 450 -5.81 9.58 30.58
N PHE A 451 -4.72 10.35 30.65
CA PHE A 451 -3.40 9.89 30.25
C PHE A 451 -2.95 8.64 31.02
N SER A 452 -3.11 8.66 32.35
CA SER A 452 -2.69 7.57 33.22
C SER A 452 -3.52 6.31 32.94
N THR A 453 -4.82 6.48 32.67
CA THR A 453 -5.71 5.42 32.23
C THR A 453 -5.31 4.84 30.88
N CYS A 454 -4.95 5.68 29.88
CA CYS A 454 -4.43 5.19 28.60
C CYS A 454 -3.17 4.35 28.78
N ALA A 455 -2.22 4.83 29.60
CA ALA A 455 -0.99 4.11 29.87
C ALA A 455 -1.24 2.76 30.57
N PHE A 456 -2.21 2.71 31.49
CA PHE A 456 -2.62 1.47 32.13
C PHE A 456 -3.21 0.47 31.13
N ILE A 457 -4.15 0.91 30.28
CA ILE A 457 -4.78 0.07 29.26
C ILE A 457 -3.73 -0.44 28.27
N PHE A 458 -2.83 0.42 27.82
CA PHE A 458 -1.71 0.05 26.96
C PHE A 458 -0.83 -1.05 27.58
N ILE A 459 -0.51 -0.95 28.87
CA ILE A 459 0.27 -1.98 29.58
C ILE A 459 -0.51 -3.30 29.67
N VAL A 460 -1.81 -3.26 29.96
CA VAL A 460 -2.67 -4.46 30.00
C VAL A 460 -2.72 -5.13 28.64
N GLN A 461 -2.93 -4.36 27.56
CA GLN A 461 -2.96 -4.87 26.19
C GLN A 461 -1.61 -5.47 25.79
N LEU A 462 -0.49 -4.79 26.06
CA LEU A 462 0.84 -5.35 25.82
C LEU A 462 1.12 -6.62 26.64
N LEU A 463 0.64 -6.69 27.88
CA LEU A 463 0.80 -7.89 28.70
C LEU A 463 0.04 -9.08 28.11
N LEU A 464 -1.19 -8.86 27.64
CA LEU A 464 -1.97 -9.90 26.95
C LEU A 464 -1.26 -10.36 25.67
N ILE A 465 -0.75 -9.43 24.87
CA ILE A 465 0.07 -9.71 23.68
C ILE A 465 1.29 -10.57 24.06
N LEU A 466 2.03 -10.20 25.11
CA LEU A 466 3.21 -10.96 25.55
C LEU A 466 2.87 -12.38 26.04
N LEU A 467 1.76 -12.55 26.74
CA LEU A 467 1.29 -13.88 27.16
C LEU A 467 0.95 -14.77 25.96
N VAL A 468 0.36 -14.19 24.93
CA VAL A 468 0.06 -14.88 23.68
C VAL A 468 1.34 -15.22 22.89
N VAL A 469 2.33 -14.34 22.84
CA VAL A 469 3.66 -14.64 22.25
C VAL A 469 4.33 -15.81 22.96
N TYR A 470 4.25 -15.86 24.29
CA TYR A 470 4.82 -16.94 25.08
C TYR A 470 4.19 -18.29 24.73
N ASP A 471 2.87 -18.33 24.51
CA ASP A 471 2.16 -19.53 24.09
C ASP A 471 2.59 -19.98 22.68
N ILE A 472 2.74 -19.04 21.72
CA ILE A 472 3.17 -19.32 20.35
C ILE A 472 4.55 -19.97 20.27
N ALA A 473 5.50 -19.54 21.10
CA ALA A 473 6.90 -19.98 21.02
C ALA A 473 7.11 -21.50 21.23
N VAL A 474 6.07 -22.23 21.62
CA VAL A 474 6.12 -23.64 22.01
C VAL A 474 5.58 -24.57 20.91
N PHE A 475 4.93 -24.05 19.85
CA PHE A 475 4.23 -24.88 18.87
C PHE A 475 4.99 -25.13 17.57
N ASP A 476 5.11 -26.40 17.20
CA ASP A 476 5.46 -26.81 15.84
C ASP A 476 4.31 -26.47 14.88
N LEU A 477 4.62 -25.97 13.68
CA LEU A 477 3.53 -25.63 12.77
C LEU A 477 2.91 -26.89 12.16
N PRO A 478 1.57 -26.96 12.17
CA PRO A 478 0.82 -28.09 11.64
C PRO A 478 0.75 -28.06 10.10
N SER A 479 0.45 -29.22 9.52
CA SER A 479 0.11 -29.36 8.10
C SER A 479 -1.05 -28.44 7.71
N VAL A 480 -0.95 -27.78 6.55
CA VAL A 480 -1.93 -26.77 6.13
C VAL A 480 -2.98 -27.36 5.18
N THR A 481 -4.22 -27.42 5.64
CA THR A 481 -5.37 -27.78 4.79
C THR A 481 -5.96 -26.54 4.12
N VAL A 482 -6.57 -26.70 2.93
CA VAL A 482 -7.23 -25.59 2.20
C VAL A 482 -8.27 -24.83 3.05
N PRO A 483 -9.18 -25.50 3.80
CA PRO A 483 -10.16 -24.79 4.63
C PRO A 483 -9.51 -23.95 5.73
N VAL A 484 -8.47 -24.48 6.37
CA VAL A 484 -7.71 -23.75 7.40
C VAL A 484 -7.05 -22.52 6.78
N PHE A 485 -6.38 -22.70 5.65
CA PHE A 485 -5.72 -21.60 4.93
C PHE A 485 -6.69 -20.48 4.54
N LEU A 486 -7.85 -20.83 3.96
CA LEU A 486 -8.87 -19.86 3.59
C LEU A 486 -9.43 -19.12 4.82
N THR A 487 -9.64 -19.83 5.93
CA THR A 487 -10.07 -19.24 7.19
C THR A 487 -9.01 -18.26 7.73
N ARG A 488 -7.72 -18.63 7.68
CA ARG A 488 -6.62 -17.76 8.10
C ARG A 488 -6.59 -16.44 7.32
N ILE A 489 -6.72 -16.49 5.99
CA ILE A 489 -6.75 -15.30 5.14
C ILE A 489 -7.96 -14.42 5.46
N THR A 490 -9.14 -15.03 5.58
CA THR A 490 -10.39 -14.30 5.85
C THR A 490 -10.32 -13.60 7.20
N CYS A 491 -9.87 -14.29 8.26
CA CYS A 491 -9.70 -13.69 9.58
C CYS A 491 -8.64 -12.58 9.59
N ALA A 492 -7.50 -12.77 8.91
CA ALA A 492 -6.47 -11.74 8.80
C ALA A 492 -6.96 -10.49 8.08
N ALA A 493 -7.74 -10.65 6.99
CA ALA A 493 -8.33 -9.53 6.26
C ALA A 493 -9.38 -8.77 7.09
N LEU A 494 -10.25 -9.48 7.81
CA LEU A 494 -11.25 -8.85 8.69
C LEU A 494 -10.58 -8.08 9.83
N LEU A 495 -9.55 -8.68 10.45
CA LEU A 495 -8.81 -8.03 11.52
C LEU A 495 -8.12 -6.76 11.02
N HIS A 496 -7.48 -6.83 9.85
CA HIS A 496 -6.85 -5.67 9.24
C HIS A 496 -7.86 -4.56 8.97
N MET A 497 -9.02 -4.87 8.39
CA MET A 497 -10.07 -3.88 8.13
C MET A 497 -10.54 -3.17 9.41
N GLN A 498 -10.53 -3.87 10.55
CA GLN A 498 -10.89 -3.30 11.83
C GLN A 498 -9.79 -2.37 12.37
N LEU A 499 -8.53 -2.81 12.38
CA LEU A 499 -7.40 -2.08 12.98
C LEU A 499 -6.83 -0.97 12.08
N GLU A 500 -7.07 -1.02 10.77
CA GLU A 500 -6.54 -0.05 9.80
C GLU A 500 -6.94 1.39 10.13
N GLY A 501 -8.20 1.60 10.51
CA GLY A 501 -8.73 2.90 10.90
C GLY A 501 -8.02 3.47 12.13
N GLU A 502 -7.78 2.63 13.14
CA GLU A 502 -7.11 3.03 14.39
C GLU A 502 -5.65 3.43 14.15
N ILE A 503 -4.90 2.63 13.37
CA ILE A 503 -3.51 2.97 13.03
C ILE A 503 -3.45 4.26 12.24
N ARG A 504 -4.34 4.42 11.25
CA ARG A 504 -4.43 5.63 10.44
C ARG A 504 -4.69 6.86 11.31
N GLN A 505 -5.70 6.80 12.18
CA GLN A 505 -6.04 7.88 13.11
C GLN A 505 -4.86 8.21 14.03
N ALA A 506 -4.21 7.18 14.59
CA ALA A 506 -3.10 7.36 15.51
C ALA A 506 -1.86 7.99 14.85
N ILE A 507 -1.57 7.66 13.58
CA ILE A 507 -0.52 8.33 12.79
C ILE A 507 -0.86 9.81 12.56
N GLN A 508 -2.14 10.14 12.30
CA GLN A 508 -2.57 11.51 12.12
C GLN A 508 -2.52 12.31 13.42
N MET A 509 -2.98 11.73 14.55
CA MET A 509 -2.85 12.29 15.89
C MET A 509 -1.38 12.59 16.22
N PHE A 510 -0.47 11.66 15.87
CA PHE A 510 0.96 11.83 16.04
C PHE A 510 1.48 13.04 15.22
N ASN A 511 1.04 13.16 13.98
CA ASN A 511 1.42 14.27 13.10
C ASN A 511 0.88 15.62 13.61
N TYR A 512 -0.36 15.66 14.06
CA TYR A 512 -0.97 16.84 14.67
C TYR A 512 -0.20 17.26 15.92
N ALA A 513 0.07 16.31 16.84
CA ALA A 513 0.85 16.58 18.04
C ALA A 513 2.25 17.13 17.70
N ARG A 514 2.87 16.66 16.61
CA ARG A 514 4.18 17.14 16.15
C ARG A 514 4.15 18.60 15.69
N VAL A 515 3.12 19.01 14.95
CA VAL A 515 3.11 20.30 14.20
C VAL A 515 2.21 21.38 14.79
N MET A 516 1.09 21.01 15.42
CA MET A 516 0.02 21.93 15.82
C MET A 516 -0.06 22.26 17.30
N VAL A 517 0.60 21.51 18.17
CA VAL A 517 0.50 21.77 19.61
C VAL A 517 1.48 22.86 20.03
N TYR A 518 0.97 23.93 20.62
CA TYR A 518 1.76 25.09 21.01
C TYR A 518 2.66 24.76 22.22
N GLN A 519 2.09 24.25 23.32
CA GLN A 519 2.83 24.02 24.55
C GLN A 519 3.60 22.71 24.54
N ARG A 520 4.90 22.80 24.86
CA ARG A 520 5.79 21.64 24.93
C ARG A 520 5.32 20.57 25.93
N LYS A 521 4.71 20.99 27.06
CA LYS A 521 4.22 20.09 28.11
C LYS A 521 3.14 19.15 27.58
N TYR A 522 2.08 19.69 26.98
CA TYR A 522 0.96 18.91 26.45
C TYR A 522 1.36 18.15 25.18
N ARG A 523 2.24 18.74 24.36
CA ARG A 523 2.78 18.13 23.16
C ARG A 523 3.40 16.75 23.39
N ILE A 524 4.20 16.60 24.45
CA ILE A 524 4.85 15.31 24.75
C ILE A 524 3.81 14.25 25.13
N ALA A 525 2.81 14.60 25.94
CA ALA A 525 1.74 13.70 26.31
C ALA A 525 0.94 13.24 25.08
N MET A 526 0.56 14.16 24.19
CA MET A 526 -0.17 13.86 22.96
C MET A 526 0.64 12.98 21.99
N LEU A 527 1.95 13.21 21.85
CA LEU A 527 2.85 12.35 21.07
C LEU A 527 2.91 10.92 21.64
N LEU A 528 3.00 10.78 22.97
CA LEU A 528 3.03 9.48 23.62
C LEU A 528 1.69 8.74 23.49
N ILE A 529 0.55 9.44 23.66
CA ILE A 529 -0.79 8.88 23.45
C ILE A 529 -0.90 8.28 22.06
N SER A 530 -0.55 9.06 21.04
CA SER A 530 -0.61 8.63 19.63
C SER A 530 0.32 7.44 19.38
N LEU A 531 1.51 7.43 19.97
CA LEU A 531 2.46 6.32 19.83
C LEU A 531 1.96 5.04 20.51
N MET A 532 1.33 5.14 21.69
CA MET A 532 0.75 3.99 22.38
C MET A 532 -0.35 3.34 21.52
N GLN A 533 -1.21 4.15 20.89
CA GLN A 533 -2.27 3.65 20.00
C GLN A 533 -1.68 2.98 18.74
N VAL A 534 -0.74 3.62 18.03
CA VAL A 534 -0.08 2.99 16.86
C VAL A 534 0.60 1.68 17.23
N VAL A 535 1.39 1.66 18.31
CA VAL A 535 2.17 0.47 18.72
C VAL A 535 1.25 -0.67 19.17
N SER A 536 0.20 -0.37 19.93
CA SER A 536 -0.73 -1.40 20.42
C SER A 536 -1.53 -2.01 19.29
N ALA A 537 -2.17 -1.21 18.44
CA ALA A 537 -2.92 -1.70 17.28
C ALA A 537 -2.03 -2.51 16.32
N PHE A 538 -0.84 -2.00 15.98
CA PHE A 538 0.11 -2.72 15.11
C PHE A 538 0.58 -4.04 15.73
N ALA A 539 0.94 -4.05 17.01
CA ALA A 539 1.41 -5.24 17.69
C ALA A 539 0.31 -6.30 17.84
N THR A 540 -0.93 -5.88 18.16
CA THR A 540 -2.09 -6.77 18.21
C THR A 540 -2.32 -7.43 16.86
N GLU A 541 -2.30 -6.68 15.76
CA GLU A 541 -2.50 -7.26 14.43
C GLU A 541 -1.37 -8.23 14.02
N LEU A 542 -0.12 -7.81 14.19
CA LEU A 542 1.04 -8.64 13.84
C LEU A 542 1.01 -9.97 14.59
N LEU A 543 0.75 -9.92 15.91
CA LEU A 543 0.66 -11.12 16.72
C LEU A 543 -0.53 -11.98 16.33
N SER A 544 -1.65 -11.36 15.99
CA SER A 544 -2.84 -12.08 15.56
C SER A 544 -2.59 -12.87 14.28
N ILE A 545 -1.91 -12.26 13.30
CA ILE A 545 -1.51 -12.96 12.07
C ILE A 545 -0.57 -14.13 12.41
N LEU A 546 0.44 -13.90 13.25
CA LEU A 546 1.37 -14.96 13.66
C LEU A 546 0.64 -16.13 14.34
N LEU A 547 -0.31 -15.82 15.23
CA LEU A 547 -1.05 -16.83 15.97
C LEU A 547 -2.00 -17.60 15.05
N ILE A 548 -2.72 -16.91 14.16
CA ILE A 548 -3.61 -17.51 13.16
C ILE A 548 -2.83 -18.45 12.23
N CYS A 549 -1.60 -18.08 11.84
CA CYS A 549 -0.71 -18.94 11.05
C CYS A 549 -0.35 -20.25 11.75
N ASN A 550 -0.33 -20.29 13.08
CA ASN A 550 0.06 -21.48 13.84
C ASN A 550 -1.09 -22.46 14.11
N GLN A 551 -2.34 -22.11 13.78
CA GLN A 551 -3.50 -22.95 14.09
C GLN A 551 -3.78 -24.00 13.03
N ASP A 552 -3.95 -25.26 13.43
CA ASP A 552 -4.16 -26.44 12.56
C ASP A 552 -5.60 -26.67 12.13
N SER A 553 -6.56 -26.08 12.86
CA SER A 553 -7.99 -26.31 12.65
C SER A 553 -8.75 -25.01 12.45
N VAL A 554 -9.81 -25.06 11.64
CA VAL A 554 -10.69 -23.91 11.37
C VAL A 554 -11.29 -23.36 12.68
N SER A 555 -11.69 -24.25 13.59
CA SER A 555 -12.24 -23.86 14.90
C SER A 555 -11.22 -23.10 15.74
N ASN A 556 -9.95 -23.55 15.75
CA ASN A 556 -8.88 -22.88 16.49
C ASN A 556 -8.55 -21.52 15.87
N VAL A 557 -8.51 -21.40 14.54
CA VAL A 557 -8.33 -20.11 13.85
C VAL A 557 -9.43 -19.12 14.26
N LEU A 558 -10.70 -19.55 14.22
CA LEU A 558 -11.85 -18.69 14.55
C LEU A 558 -11.87 -18.27 16.02
N MET A 559 -11.64 -19.23 16.94
CA MET A 559 -11.62 -18.96 18.38
C MET A 559 -10.57 -17.92 18.73
N ASN A 560 -9.38 -18.06 18.15
CA ASN A 560 -8.28 -17.16 18.37
C ASN A 560 -8.50 -15.79 17.73
N PHE A 561 -9.04 -15.74 16.51
CA PHE A 561 -9.45 -14.48 15.89
C PHE A 561 -10.43 -13.69 16.77
N ILE A 562 -11.45 -14.36 17.34
CA ILE A 562 -12.41 -13.71 18.24
C ILE A 562 -11.72 -13.20 19.51
N ALA A 563 -10.88 -14.03 20.14
CA ALA A 563 -10.15 -13.64 21.34
C ALA A 563 -9.25 -12.41 21.10
N LEU A 564 -8.56 -12.37 19.96
CA LEU A 564 -7.68 -11.28 19.57
C LEU A 564 -8.47 -10.01 19.15
N GLY A 565 -9.63 -10.16 18.52
CA GLY A 565 -10.54 -9.05 18.25
C GLY A 565 -11.01 -8.38 19.54
N VAL A 566 -11.31 -9.15 20.59
CA VAL A 566 -11.62 -8.59 21.91
C VAL A 566 -10.42 -7.86 22.52
N ILE A 567 -9.19 -8.36 22.32
CA ILE A 567 -7.97 -7.68 22.78
C ILE A 567 -7.75 -6.35 22.04
N ALA A 568 -8.05 -6.31 20.74
CA ALA A 568 -7.99 -5.10 19.93
C ALA A 568 -8.96 -4.02 20.44
N GLU A 569 -10.18 -4.39 20.86
CA GLU A 569 -11.21 -3.45 21.28
C GLU A 569 -11.18 -3.05 22.78
N ILE A 570 -10.14 -3.41 23.55
CA ILE A 570 -10.12 -3.16 25.01
C ILE A 570 -10.21 -1.66 25.33
N ASP A 571 -9.53 -0.83 24.56
CA ASP A 571 -9.49 0.63 24.70
C ASP A 571 -10.85 1.27 24.40
N ASP A 572 -11.53 0.79 23.36
CA ASP A 572 -12.88 1.11 22.95
C ASP A 572 -13.93 0.73 24.02
N ILE A 573 -13.86 -0.51 24.51
CA ILE A 573 -14.74 -1.02 25.58
C ILE A 573 -14.58 -0.16 26.83
N TYR A 574 -13.34 0.20 27.18
CA TYR A 574 -13.06 1.06 28.31
C TYR A 574 -13.62 2.47 28.11
N ALA A 575 -13.41 3.08 26.94
CA ALA A 575 -13.93 4.41 26.62
C ALA A 575 -15.46 4.47 26.72
N ARG A 576 -16.15 3.43 26.23
CA ARG A 576 -17.61 3.32 26.33
C ARG A 576 -18.09 3.25 27.78
N SER A 577 -17.32 2.64 28.68
CA SER A 577 -17.64 2.54 30.11
C SER A 577 -17.53 3.85 30.90
N LEU A 578 -16.92 4.89 30.32
CA LEU A 578 -16.87 6.22 30.94
C LEU A 578 -18.26 6.89 30.84
N TYR A 579 -18.97 6.94 31.97
CA TYR A 579 -20.24 7.65 32.11
C TYR A 579 -20.04 9.16 32.24
N GLN A 580 -20.91 9.96 31.60
CA GLN A 580 -21.00 11.43 31.75
C GLN A 580 -19.66 12.15 31.50
N ASN A 581 -19.01 11.84 30.39
CA ASN A 581 -17.76 12.49 30.00
C ASN A 581 -18.01 13.47 28.84
N ASN A 582 -17.93 14.77 29.11
CA ASN A 582 -18.17 15.81 28.12
C ASN A 582 -17.28 15.70 26.86
N ILE A 583 -16.03 15.19 27.01
CA ILE A 583 -15.12 15.01 25.88
C ILE A 583 -15.57 13.85 25.00
N LYS A 584 -16.08 12.79 25.61
CA LYS A 584 -16.65 11.64 24.90
C LYS A 584 -17.86 12.07 24.06
N GLU A 585 -18.78 12.82 24.66
CA GLU A 585 -19.99 13.35 23.99
C GLU A 585 -19.63 14.25 22.79
N GLU A 586 -18.57 15.05 22.91
CA GLU A 586 -18.07 15.89 21.82
C GLU A 586 -17.45 15.06 20.69
N ILE A 587 -16.67 14.02 21.00
CA ILE A 587 -16.16 13.10 19.97
C ILE A 587 -17.32 12.39 19.27
N GLU A 588 -18.32 11.92 20.01
CA GLU A 588 -19.55 11.31 19.47
C GLU A 588 -20.33 12.29 18.56
N SER A 589 -20.23 13.59 18.80
CA SER A 589 -20.83 14.63 17.95
C SER A 589 -20.10 14.88 16.63
N GLY A 590 -18.95 14.23 16.40
CA GLY A 590 -18.16 14.37 15.17
C GLY A 590 -17.02 15.38 15.27
N PHE A 591 -16.35 15.48 16.42
CA PHE A 591 -15.18 16.34 16.59
C PHE A 591 -14.08 16.02 15.57
N THR A 592 -13.56 17.05 14.88
CA THR A 592 -12.46 16.91 13.92
C THR A 592 -11.37 17.94 14.13
N LEU A 593 -10.13 17.61 13.75
CA LEU A 593 -8.99 18.52 13.78
C LEU A 593 -8.32 18.64 12.41
N THR A 594 -7.95 19.86 12.03
CA THR A 594 -7.22 20.14 10.78
C THR A 594 -5.71 20.16 11.00
N ILE A 595 -4.96 19.49 10.14
CA ILE A 595 -3.49 19.47 10.10
C ILE A 595 -3.00 20.30 8.91
N ARG A 596 -2.25 21.37 9.20
CA ARG A 596 -1.51 22.20 8.23
C ARG A 596 0.00 21.97 8.36
N GLU A 597 0.54 20.98 7.64
CA GLU A 597 1.98 20.67 7.73
C GLU A 597 2.88 21.80 7.21
N ASP A 598 2.36 22.62 6.29
CA ASP A 598 3.04 23.76 5.66
C ASP A 598 3.19 24.95 6.63
N GLN A 599 2.24 25.10 7.56
CA GLN A 599 2.19 26.15 8.57
C GLN A 599 2.26 25.58 10.00
N PRO A 600 3.39 25.01 10.41
CA PRO A 600 3.53 24.51 11.78
C PRO A 600 3.46 25.68 12.77
N VAL A 601 2.80 25.46 13.90
CA VAL A 601 2.60 26.48 14.95
C VAL A 601 3.92 27.08 15.46
N ARG A 602 5.02 26.34 15.36
CA ARG A 602 6.37 26.86 15.58
C ARG A 602 7.30 26.47 14.44
N GLN A 603 8.05 27.42 13.91
CA GLN A 603 9.02 27.17 12.82
C GLN A 603 10.03 26.05 13.16
N GLN A 604 10.44 25.94 14.43
CA GLN A 604 11.34 24.88 14.91
C GLN A 604 10.77 23.45 14.76
N TYR A 605 9.46 23.29 14.57
CA TYR A 605 8.83 21.98 14.35
C TYR A 605 8.97 21.50 12.90
N LYS A 606 9.40 22.38 11.99
CA LYS A 606 9.73 22.06 10.58
C LYS A 606 11.06 21.31 10.43
N ARG A 607 11.91 21.26 11.48
CA ARG A 607 13.25 20.67 11.40
C ARG A 607 13.18 19.14 11.22
N ARG A 608 13.71 18.65 10.08
CA ARG A 608 13.66 17.23 9.65
C ARG A 608 14.44 16.24 10.52
N CYS A 609 15.42 16.68 11.32
CA CYS A 609 16.27 15.77 12.10
C CYS A 609 15.79 15.51 13.53
N ARG A 610 14.54 15.88 13.85
CA ARG A 610 13.97 15.64 15.19
C ARG A 610 13.48 14.20 15.31
N ILE A 611 13.64 13.60 16.49
CA ILE A 611 13.20 12.22 16.74
C ILE A 611 11.71 12.06 16.45
N GLU A 612 10.88 13.03 16.84
CA GLU A 612 9.44 12.97 16.52
C GLU A 612 9.16 12.98 15.01
N PHE A 613 9.95 13.71 14.20
CA PHE A 613 9.78 13.70 12.75
C PHE A 613 10.20 12.35 12.16
N ILE A 614 11.32 11.80 12.63
CA ILE A 614 11.83 10.49 12.19
C ILE A 614 10.83 9.39 12.52
N LEU A 615 10.30 9.34 13.75
CA LEU A 615 9.29 8.37 14.16
C LEU A 615 8.01 8.47 13.33
N TYR A 616 7.49 9.69 13.13
CA TYR A 616 6.34 9.92 12.25
C TYR A 616 6.61 9.38 10.84
N LYS A 617 7.80 9.71 10.28
CA LYS A 617 8.18 9.25 8.95
C LYS A 617 8.33 7.74 8.86
N ILE A 618 8.86 7.07 9.87
CA ILE A 618 8.96 5.60 9.90
C ILE A 618 7.57 4.97 9.90
N TRP A 619 6.67 5.41 10.78
CA TRP A 619 5.31 4.86 10.86
C TRP A 619 4.50 5.14 9.59
N ARG A 620 4.58 6.36 9.08
CA ARG A 620 3.94 6.72 7.81
C ARG A 620 4.49 5.92 6.64
N PHE A 621 5.81 5.75 6.56
CA PHE A 621 6.48 4.95 5.54
C PHE A 621 6.01 3.49 5.60
N LEU A 622 6.03 2.87 6.78
CA LEU A 622 5.53 1.50 6.99
C LEU A 622 4.05 1.37 6.60
N PHE A 623 3.24 2.37 6.96
CA PHE A 623 1.82 2.41 6.68
C PHE A 623 1.53 2.43 5.17
N GLU A 624 2.12 3.41 4.47
CA GLU A 624 1.90 3.65 3.03
C GLU A 624 2.45 2.52 2.15
N ILE A 625 3.54 1.86 2.54
CA ILE A 625 4.25 0.90 1.69
C ILE A 625 3.75 -0.52 1.85
N TYR A 626 3.47 -0.89 3.09
CA TYR A 626 3.25 -2.29 3.42
C TYR A 626 1.93 -2.50 4.13
N TYR A 627 1.71 -1.80 5.24
CA TYR A 627 0.61 -2.09 6.13
C TYR A 627 -0.75 -2.00 5.41
N TYR A 628 -1.01 -0.88 4.74
CA TYR A 628 -2.31 -0.61 4.10
C TYR A 628 -2.66 -1.60 2.97
N TYR A 629 -1.68 -2.04 2.18
CA TYR A 629 -1.93 -2.87 1.00
C TYR A 629 -1.69 -4.37 1.24
N PHE A 630 -0.71 -4.72 2.08
CA PHE A 630 -0.15 -6.07 2.11
C PHE A 630 -0.26 -6.79 3.46
N MET A 631 -0.62 -6.09 4.55
CA MET A 631 -0.67 -6.68 5.89
C MET A 631 -1.57 -7.91 6.01
N PRO A 632 -2.81 -7.95 5.49
CA PRO A 632 -3.66 -9.15 5.53
C PRO A 632 -2.99 -10.41 4.97
N PHE A 633 -2.10 -10.21 4.01
CA PHE A 633 -1.52 -11.28 3.21
C PHE A 633 -0.15 -11.72 3.72
N THR A 634 0.35 -11.08 4.76
CA THR A 634 1.46 -11.57 5.57
C THR A 634 1.21 -13.02 5.99
N VAL A 635 -0.05 -13.39 6.26
CA VAL A 635 -0.46 -14.77 6.62
C VAL A 635 -0.03 -15.79 5.55
N ILE A 636 -0.06 -15.38 4.30
CA ILE A 636 0.23 -16.20 3.11
C ILE A 636 1.73 -16.29 2.93
N ALA A 637 2.42 -15.15 3.00
CA ALA A 637 3.87 -15.10 2.96
C ALA A 637 4.50 -15.94 4.08
N ILE A 638 4.02 -15.81 5.32
CA ILE A 638 4.52 -16.60 6.46
C ILE A 638 4.28 -18.09 6.23
N THR A 639 3.07 -18.47 5.81
CA THR A 639 2.74 -19.89 5.55
C THR A 639 3.66 -20.49 4.47
N TYR A 640 3.96 -19.74 3.41
CA TYR A 640 4.80 -20.20 2.29
C TYR A 640 6.30 -20.17 2.60
N PHE A 641 6.82 -19.05 3.10
CA PHE A 641 8.25 -18.89 3.37
C PHE A 641 8.73 -19.84 4.47
N LYS A 642 7.88 -20.20 5.42
CA LYS A 642 8.26 -21.17 6.44
C LYS A 642 8.63 -22.52 5.86
N GLU A 643 7.90 -23.01 4.85
CA GLU A 643 8.24 -24.27 4.18
C GLU A 643 9.54 -24.15 3.38
N ILE A 644 9.75 -23.02 2.68
CA ILE A 644 11.02 -22.75 2.00
C ILE A 644 12.19 -22.70 3.00
N MET A 645 11.95 -22.11 4.16
CA MET A 645 12.93 -21.92 5.22
C MET A 645 13.04 -23.10 6.18
N ASP A 646 12.31 -24.21 5.96
CA ASP A 646 12.44 -25.40 6.81
C ASP A 646 13.85 -25.96 6.62
N THR A 647 14.74 -25.49 7.49
CA THR A 647 16.17 -25.70 7.48
C THR A 647 16.52 -27.17 7.60
N ASN A 648 15.62 -28.00 8.11
CA ASN A 648 15.83 -29.43 8.23
C ASN A 648 15.92 -30.10 6.85
N ALA A 649 15.12 -29.66 5.87
CA ALA A 649 15.21 -30.17 4.50
C ALA A 649 16.50 -29.70 3.81
N ILE A 650 16.94 -28.48 4.09
CA ILE A 650 18.22 -27.94 3.60
C ILE A 650 19.39 -28.70 4.25
N GLU A 651 19.32 -28.94 5.55
CA GLU A 651 20.34 -29.67 6.32
C GLU A 651 20.40 -31.13 5.90
N GLU A 652 19.27 -31.79 5.65
CA GLU A 652 19.21 -33.15 5.12
C GLU A 652 19.80 -33.23 3.71
N GLN A 653 19.51 -32.28 2.82
CA GLN A 653 20.13 -32.20 1.50
C GLN A 653 21.64 -31.95 1.59
N ILE A 654 22.09 -31.06 2.48
CA ILE A 654 23.52 -30.84 2.72
C ILE A 654 24.18 -32.12 3.21
N ASN A 655 23.55 -32.84 4.15
CA ASN A 655 24.07 -34.09 4.70
C ASN A 655 24.13 -35.20 3.64
N GLN A 656 23.14 -35.32 2.76
CA GLN A 656 23.17 -36.26 1.63
C GLN A 656 24.27 -35.92 0.63
N VAL A 657 24.48 -34.63 0.33
CA VAL A 657 25.59 -34.18 -0.55
C VAL A 657 26.94 -34.51 0.10
N LEU A 658 27.10 -34.27 1.40
CA LEU A 658 28.31 -34.61 2.14
C LEU A 658 28.57 -36.12 2.16
N GLN A 659 27.54 -36.95 2.34
CA GLN A 659 27.66 -38.42 2.26
C GLN A 659 28.08 -38.89 0.88
N ASN A 660 27.51 -38.32 -0.20
CA ASN A 660 27.90 -38.65 -1.57
C ASN A 660 29.35 -38.27 -1.86
N ILE A 661 29.82 -37.11 -1.36
CA ILE A 661 31.23 -36.70 -1.47
C ILE A 661 32.16 -37.64 -0.70
N GLN A 662 31.75 -38.16 0.46
CA GLN A 662 32.54 -39.10 1.24
C GLN A 662 32.59 -40.52 0.63
N SER A 663 31.59 -40.88 -0.18
CA SER A 663 31.52 -42.19 -0.84
C SER A 663 32.30 -42.29 -2.15
N GLN A 664 32.76 -41.14 -2.70
CA GLN A 664 33.62 -41.03 -3.87
C GLN A 664 35.08 -40.91 -3.45
#